data_AF-A0AA35SDD3-F1
#
_entry.id   AF-A0AA35SDD3-F1
#
_cell.length_a   1.000
_cell.length_b   1.000
_cell.length_c   1.000
_cell.angle_alpha   90.00
_cell.angle_beta   90.00
_cell.angle_gamma   90.00
#
_symmetry.space_group_name_H-M   'P 1'
#
loop_
_entity.id
_entity.type
_entity.pdbx_description
1 polymer ?
#
loop_
_entity_poly.entity_id
_entity_poly.type
_entity_poly.pdbx_seq_one_letter_code
_entity_poly.pdbx_strand_id
1 'polypeptide(L)'
;MAMVMSGGVLLPCIRCSLSQILLPLLPLLLFLSYAVTHPPRPRTASRDIFPFDYLSPYPPGTHGSRRTIRDISNCLHTTWNNRTFETFHVSTQPPVSEEVTYHLHKFADVTDRPLGPKYLVGTIAYVEEPYHTFSVLEPGGEGSCSKLYGAARKTVGDTTATRKGGCKLAANGGFFVVVSGQCLGNIVSDGRVVRTTNNEQNANFGIREDGSIVVGYIPDEEILNTTNPFRQLVTGVVWLVRNGTNYVDESKKMECADHEDTGHMDTFVEVMSARSALGHDAQGRLVMAQIEGQTHRRGANLVEFADLLIRHGVVNAVNLDGGGSSTLMEDGVLINYPSDHCVGNGQYRCPRAVSTALCVHDVQCLDPECRGHGKCEGTECMCHSPWTGGVCETLNCSNTDCTGHGNCSDGVCECDEGWTGELCEKACPSNRYGQDCRQYCWCFGNSHCHPTTGHCVCPPGFSGYTCMDECGEGYYGAGCKDKCVYPDCSGHGHCSKTNGTCLCDEGWTGNSCNTSEESSGSMELFNFSSSASSPSSFSPSPTSTGVYLESRHNHQHQTTSVAAGSECDCSKSCREEGVKCSAVNINSTSQSPVVVAEDATILQWTVAISLLISLLTLLIHVLFCYITRRWAYMAACRTRGTLLPHHTERANLPGKKKLKRRKPRPKYHVPLMLHYSSSTDCSL
;
A
#
# COMPACT_ATOMS: atom_id res chain seq x y z
N MET A 1 -4.33 -53.83 -92.98
CA MET A 1 -5.04 -54.97 -92.37
C MET A 1 -6.00 -54.36 -91.34
N ALA A 2 -7.31 -54.29 -91.58
CA ALA A 2 -8.32 -55.37 -91.46
C ALA A 2 -8.46 -55.84 -89.98
N MET A 3 -9.61 -55.93 -89.31
CA MET A 3 -11.06 -55.75 -89.63
C MET A 3 -11.73 -54.84 -88.55
N VAL A 4 -12.92 -54.22 -88.63
CA VAL A 4 -14.07 -54.20 -89.57
C VAL A 4 -15.12 -55.33 -89.46
N MET A 5 -16.09 -55.22 -88.53
CA MET A 5 -17.51 -55.71 -88.55
C MET A 5 -18.14 -55.66 -87.12
N SER A 6 -19.21 -54.87 -86.91
CA SER A 6 -20.62 -55.29 -86.61
C SER A 6 -20.89 -55.72 -85.15
N GLY A 7 -22.06 -55.51 -84.51
CA GLY A 7 -23.32 -54.85 -84.87
C GLY A 7 -24.48 -55.37 -83.96
N GLY A 8 -25.47 -54.54 -83.60
CA GLY A 8 -26.63 -54.92 -82.74
C GLY A 8 -26.46 -54.48 -81.27
N VAL A 9 -27.17 -53.48 -80.73
CA VAL A 9 -28.64 -53.37 -80.47
C VAL A 9 -29.15 -54.36 -79.41
N LEU A 10 -29.19 -53.92 -78.13
CA LEU A 10 -30.27 -54.17 -77.15
C LEU A 10 -29.98 -53.52 -75.77
N LEU A 11 -30.33 -52.23 -75.63
CA LEU A 11 -30.99 -51.72 -74.42
C LEU A 11 -32.45 -51.49 -74.83
N PRO A 12 -33.47 -51.81 -74.01
CA PRO A 12 -33.63 -51.12 -72.74
C PRO A 12 -34.23 -51.95 -71.58
N CYS A 13 -33.48 -52.06 -70.49
CA CYS A 13 -33.96 -52.10 -69.10
C CYS A 13 -32.73 -51.94 -68.18
N ILE A 14 -32.91 -51.64 -66.89
CA ILE A 14 -31.81 -51.45 -65.90
C ILE A 14 -31.02 -50.12 -66.02
N ARG A 15 -31.40 -49.14 -66.87
CA ARG A 15 -30.87 -47.75 -66.77
C ARG A 15 -31.67 -46.77 -65.89
N CYS A 16 -32.83 -47.16 -65.35
CA CYS A 16 -33.64 -46.26 -64.50
C CYS A 16 -33.46 -46.44 -62.98
N SER A 17 -32.71 -47.44 -62.49
CA SER A 17 -32.60 -47.69 -61.04
C SER A 17 -31.38 -47.02 -60.37
N LEU A 18 -30.18 -47.04 -60.98
CA LEU A 18 -29.01 -46.38 -60.38
C LEU A 18 -29.10 -44.85 -60.39
N SER A 19 -29.75 -44.24 -61.39
CA SER A 19 -29.85 -42.78 -61.49
C SER A 19 -30.72 -42.13 -60.41
N GLN A 20 -31.63 -42.87 -59.78
CA GLN A 20 -32.49 -42.35 -58.71
C GLN A 20 -31.85 -42.44 -57.31
N ILE A 21 -30.80 -43.24 -57.14
CA ILE A 21 -30.11 -43.44 -55.86
C ILE A 21 -28.81 -42.59 -55.79
N LEU A 22 -28.07 -42.44 -56.90
CA LEU A 22 -26.80 -41.71 -56.91
C LEU A 22 -26.95 -40.18 -57.05
N LEU A 23 -27.99 -39.66 -57.73
CA LEU A 23 -28.22 -38.21 -57.82
C LEU A 23 -28.47 -37.50 -56.48
N PRO A 24 -29.31 -38.01 -55.55
CA PRO A 24 -29.52 -37.35 -54.25
C PRO A 24 -28.33 -37.49 -53.29
N LEU A 25 -27.42 -38.45 -53.53
CA LEU A 25 -26.18 -38.60 -52.74
C LEU A 25 -25.04 -37.69 -53.21
N LEU A 26 -25.06 -37.24 -54.47
CA LEU A 26 -24.06 -36.31 -55.01
C LEU A 26 -23.96 -34.98 -54.22
N PRO A 27 -25.05 -34.26 -53.90
CA PRO A 27 -24.96 -33.06 -53.06
C PRO A 27 -24.54 -33.39 -51.62
N LEU A 28 -24.87 -34.57 -51.08
CA LEU A 28 -24.43 -34.98 -49.74
C LEU A 28 -22.91 -35.24 -49.71
N LEU A 29 -22.37 -35.91 -50.74
CA LEU A 29 -20.93 -36.17 -50.90
C LEU A 29 -20.14 -34.89 -51.20
N LEU A 30 -20.71 -33.95 -51.97
CA LEU A 30 -20.13 -32.62 -52.18
C LEU A 30 -20.20 -31.77 -50.90
N PHE A 31 -21.27 -31.88 -50.11
CA PHE A 31 -21.36 -31.18 -48.83
C PHE A 31 -20.44 -31.78 -47.77
N LEU A 32 -20.20 -33.10 -47.80
CA LEU A 32 -19.21 -33.77 -46.95
C LEU A 32 -17.77 -33.46 -47.38
N SER A 33 -17.45 -33.44 -48.67
CA SER A 33 -16.11 -33.04 -49.13
C SER A 33 -15.87 -31.54 -48.91
N TYR A 34 -16.89 -30.70 -49.09
CA TYR A 34 -16.85 -29.30 -48.69
C TYR A 34 -16.68 -29.15 -47.18
N ALA A 35 -17.40 -29.89 -46.33
CA ALA A 35 -17.25 -29.83 -44.88
C ALA A 35 -15.93 -30.44 -44.35
N VAL A 36 -15.23 -31.26 -45.14
CA VAL A 36 -13.90 -31.81 -44.79
C VAL A 36 -12.77 -30.90 -45.28
N THR A 37 -12.91 -30.25 -46.45
CA THR A 37 -11.93 -29.27 -46.97
C THR A 37 -12.13 -27.87 -46.39
N HIS A 38 -13.36 -27.53 -46.07
CA HIS A 38 -13.84 -26.34 -45.37
C HIS A 38 -14.65 -26.82 -44.16
N PRO A 39 -14.00 -27.38 -43.11
CA PRO A 39 -14.67 -27.49 -41.82
C PRO A 39 -15.29 -26.13 -41.52
N PRO A 40 -16.50 -26.07 -40.93
CA PRO A 40 -17.03 -24.80 -40.49
C PRO A 40 -15.94 -24.19 -39.63
N ARG A 41 -15.33 -23.10 -40.10
CA ARG A 41 -14.42 -22.34 -39.26
C ARG A 41 -15.20 -22.17 -37.96
N PRO A 42 -14.63 -22.50 -36.79
CA PRO A 42 -15.20 -21.97 -35.58
C PRO A 42 -15.44 -20.48 -35.84
N ARG A 43 -16.42 -19.86 -35.17
CA ARG A 43 -16.26 -18.43 -34.92
C ARG A 43 -15.07 -18.27 -33.99
N THR A 44 -13.89 -18.43 -34.58
CA THR A 44 -12.71 -17.63 -34.36
C THR A 44 -13.13 -16.18 -34.66
N ALA A 45 -13.93 -15.63 -33.74
CA ALA A 45 -13.46 -14.43 -33.07
C ALA A 45 -11.99 -14.73 -32.79
N SER A 46 -11.10 -14.00 -33.46
CA SER A 46 -9.65 -14.19 -33.33
C SER A 46 -9.41 -14.40 -31.85
N ARG A 47 -9.00 -15.62 -31.48
CA ARG A 47 -8.73 -15.92 -30.08
C ARG A 47 -7.37 -15.32 -29.85
N ASP A 48 -7.34 -13.99 -29.80
CA ASP A 48 -6.15 -13.17 -29.70
C ASP A 48 -5.36 -13.77 -28.55
N ILE A 49 -4.24 -14.40 -28.92
CA ILE A 49 -3.49 -15.30 -28.04
C ILE A 49 -2.98 -14.53 -26.81
N PHE A 50 -2.95 -13.20 -26.95
CA PHE A 50 -2.83 -12.21 -25.90
C PHE A 50 -4.16 -11.44 -25.79
N PRO A 51 -5.04 -11.75 -24.82
CA PRO A 51 -6.24 -10.94 -24.55
C PRO A 51 -5.88 -9.55 -23.98
N PHE A 52 -4.62 -9.38 -23.55
CA PHE A 52 -4.08 -8.18 -22.96
C PHE A 52 -3.00 -7.55 -23.86
N ASP A 53 -3.06 -6.25 -24.03
CA ASP A 53 -2.14 -5.43 -24.81
C ASP A 53 -0.98 -4.98 -23.91
N TYR A 54 0.06 -5.80 -23.81
CA TYR A 54 1.23 -5.52 -22.98
C TYR A 54 2.30 -4.72 -23.74
N LEU A 55 2.87 -3.74 -23.05
CA LEU A 55 3.89 -2.84 -23.56
C LEU A 55 4.92 -2.64 -22.44
N SER A 56 6.04 -3.38 -22.50
CA SER A 56 7.09 -3.36 -21.47
C SER A 56 8.36 -2.70 -22.00
N PRO A 57 8.95 -1.72 -21.29
CA PRO A 57 10.26 -1.17 -21.62
C PRO A 57 11.44 -2.11 -21.32
N TYR A 58 11.24 -3.09 -20.42
CA TYR A 58 12.29 -3.98 -19.92
C TYR A 58 11.91 -5.47 -20.07
N PRO A 59 12.90 -6.38 -20.08
CA PRO A 59 12.69 -7.82 -19.95
C PRO A 59 11.90 -8.25 -18.70
N PRO A 60 11.34 -9.47 -18.67
CA PRO A 60 10.72 -10.02 -17.47
C PRO A 60 11.69 -10.11 -16.29
N GLY A 61 11.38 -9.42 -15.19
CA GLY A 61 12.17 -9.46 -13.95
C GLY A 61 13.18 -8.33 -13.78
N THR A 62 13.27 -7.39 -14.73
CA THR A 62 14.04 -6.14 -14.60
C THR A 62 13.13 -4.92 -14.74
N HIS A 63 13.51 -3.83 -14.08
CA HIS A 63 12.91 -2.50 -14.28
C HIS A 63 13.97 -1.43 -13.97
N GLY A 64 13.93 -0.34 -14.72
CA GLY A 64 14.87 0.77 -14.60
C GLY A 64 16.30 0.48 -15.06
N SER A 65 17.10 1.54 -15.17
CA SER A 65 18.53 1.41 -15.42
C SER A 65 19.30 1.24 -14.11
N ARG A 66 20.38 0.44 -14.17
CA ARG A 66 21.37 0.30 -13.09
C ARG A 66 22.43 1.43 -13.08
N ARG A 67 22.39 2.34 -14.06
CA ARG A 67 23.26 3.52 -14.11
C ARG A 67 23.02 4.39 -12.87
N THR A 68 24.09 4.88 -12.26
CA THR A 68 23.97 5.81 -11.14
C THR A 68 23.57 7.20 -11.63
N ILE A 69 23.04 8.05 -10.73
CA ILE A 69 22.80 9.47 -11.04
C ILE A 69 24.07 10.19 -11.52
N ARG A 70 25.25 9.76 -11.06
CA ARG A 70 26.55 10.25 -11.51
C ARG A 70 26.85 9.85 -12.96
N ASP A 71 26.51 8.63 -13.36
CA ASP A 71 26.68 8.19 -14.75
C ASP A 71 25.77 8.98 -15.69
N ILE A 72 24.51 9.19 -15.29
CA ILE A 72 23.58 10.06 -16.03
C ILE A 72 24.15 11.48 -16.15
N SER A 73 24.54 12.09 -15.02
CA SER A 73 25.09 13.45 -15.00
C SER A 73 26.35 13.61 -15.88
N ASN A 74 27.23 12.60 -15.92
CA ASN A 74 28.40 12.57 -16.80
C ASN A 74 28.07 12.38 -18.28
N CYS A 75 26.97 11.68 -18.61
CA CYS A 75 26.51 11.47 -19.97
C CYS A 75 25.67 12.66 -20.52
N LEU A 76 25.24 13.59 -19.66
CA LEU A 76 24.64 14.84 -20.10
C LEU A 76 25.71 15.76 -20.68
N HIS A 77 25.62 16.03 -21.99
CA HIS A 77 26.46 17.04 -22.63
C HIS A 77 26.28 18.43 -21.99
N THR A 78 27.28 19.30 -22.17
CA THR A 78 27.38 20.66 -21.58
C THR A 78 26.14 21.53 -21.75
N THR A 79 25.29 21.24 -22.76
CA THR A 79 23.97 21.85 -23.01
C THR A 79 23.09 21.99 -21.76
N TRP A 80 23.13 21.03 -20.83
CA TRP A 80 22.23 21.00 -19.66
C TRP A 80 22.91 21.34 -18.32
N ASN A 81 24.19 21.73 -18.35
CA ASN A 81 25.00 22.06 -17.16
C ASN A 81 24.90 20.98 -16.06
N ASN A 82 25.01 19.70 -16.44
CA ASN A 82 24.95 18.52 -15.59
C ASN A 82 23.66 18.32 -14.75
N ARG A 83 22.63 19.18 -14.92
CA ARG A 83 21.34 19.07 -14.22
C ARG A 83 20.54 17.86 -14.70
N THR A 84 20.15 17.00 -13.78
CA THR A 84 19.47 15.73 -14.09
C THR A 84 17.93 15.84 -14.09
N PHE A 85 17.39 16.92 -13.54
CA PHE A 85 15.97 17.29 -13.55
C PHE A 85 15.79 18.79 -13.85
N GLU A 86 14.59 19.18 -14.27
CA GLU A 86 14.15 20.58 -14.33
C GLU A 86 13.14 20.86 -13.20
N THR A 87 12.96 22.15 -12.87
CA THR A 87 12.02 22.61 -11.84
C THR A 87 11.22 23.81 -12.34
N PHE A 88 9.93 23.83 -12.04
CA PHE A 88 9.01 24.93 -12.33
C PHE A 88 8.15 25.21 -11.09
N HIS A 89 8.09 26.45 -10.63
CA HIS A 89 7.39 26.83 -9.40
C HIS A 89 5.95 27.27 -9.70
N VAL A 90 4.96 26.69 -9.02
CA VAL A 90 3.56 27.14 -9.05
C VAL A 90 3.15 27.78 -7.72
N SER A 91 2.08 28.58 -7.74
CA SER A 91 1.54 29.19 -6.52
C SER A 91 1.06 28.12 -5.53
N THR A 92 1.48 28.25 -4.27
CA THR A 92 0.93 27.52 -3.12
C THR A 92 -0.21 28.26 -2.43
N GLN A 93 -0.51 29.51 -2.84
CA GLN A 93 -1.62 30.27 -2.26
C GLN A 93 -2.94 29.50 -2.45
N PRO A 94 -3.80 29.42 -1.42
CA PRO A 94 -5.11 28.79 -1.57
C PRO A 94 -5.93 29.47 -2.67
N PRO A 95 -6.61 28.71 -3.53
CA PRO A 95 -7.39 29.27 -4.63
C PRO A 95 -8.72 29.84 -4.15
N VAL A 96 -9.30 30.73 -4.96
CA VAL A 96 -10.57 31.41 -4.66
C VAL A 96 -11.78 30.48 -4.81
N SER A 97 -11.64 29.39 -5.57
CA SER A 97 -12.65 28.37 -5.80
C SER A 97 -12.23 27.06 -5.15
N GLU A 98 -13.16 26.39 -4.46
CA GLU A 98 -12.98 25.01 -4.01
C GLU A 98 -13.09 24.02 -5.19
N GLU A 99 -13.89 24.34 -6.21
CA GLU A 99 -14.02 23.48 -7.40
C GLU A 99 -12.80 23.62 -8.32
N VAL A 100 -12.20 22.48 -8.69
CA VAL A 100 -11.03 22.45 -9.59
C VAL A 100 -11.40 22.82 -11.02
N THR A 101 -10.62 23.72 -11.61
CA THR A 101 -10.73 24.07 -13.04
C THR A 101 -9.79 23.22 -13.89
N TYR A 102 -10.32 22.61 -14.94
CA TYR A 102 -9.53 21.90 -15.95
C TYR A 102 -10.13 22.02 -17.35
N HIS A 103 -9.29 21.84 -18.37
CA HIS A 103 -9.65 21.98 -19.77
C HIS A 103 -9.27 20.71 -20.55
N LEU A 104 -10.27 20.01 -21.10
CA LEU A 104 -10.06 18.84 -21.95
C LEU A 104 -9.95 19.23 -23.43
N HIS A 105 -8.76 19.07 -23.99
CA HIS A 105 -8.51 19.15 -25.43
C HIS A 105 -8.55 17.74 -26.05
N LYS A 106 -9.71 17.36 -26.60
CA LYS A 106 -9.90 16.10 -27.35
C LYS A 106 -9.55 16.34 -28.82
N PHE A 107 -8.68 15.51 -29.40
CA PHE A 107 -8.15 15.71 -30.75
C PHE A 107 -8.13 14.41 -31.58
N ALA A 108 -8.11 14.60 -32.90
CA ALA A 108 -7.93 13.56 -33.90
C ALA A 108 -6.97 14.10 -34.98
N ASP A 109 -5.66 14.09 -34.69
CA ASP A 109 -4.61 14.62 -35.56
C ASP A 109 -4.34 13.64 -36.72
N VAL A 110 -3.96 14.17 -37.89
CA VAL A 110 -3.69 13.37 -39.09
C VAL A 110 -2.23 13.56 -39.50
N THR A 111 -1.44 12.52 -39.29
CA THR A 111 -0.05 12.46 -39.73
C THR A 111 0.06 11.78 -41.08
N ASP A 112 0.42 12.53 -42.11
CA ASP A 112 0.73 11.97 -43.42
C ASP A 112 1.99 11.12 -43.38
N ARG A 113 1.87 9.85 -43.80
CA ARG A 113 3.00 8.92 -43.94
C ARG A 113 3.06 8.36 -45.37
N PRO A 114 4.22 7.85 -45.84
CA PRO A 114 4.36 7.28 -47.18
C PRO A 114 3.41 6.10 -47.49
N LEU A 115 2.85 5.46 -46.46
CA LEU A 115 1.90 4.34 -46.58
C LEU A 115 0.42 4.77 -46.39
N GLY A 116 0.15 6.08 -46.31
CA GLY A 116 -1.17 6.67 -46.11
C GLY A 116 -1.30 7.46 -44.79
N PRO A 117 -2.36 8.27 -44.65
CA PRO A 117 -2.58 9.10 -43.46
C PRO A 117 -2.87 8.24 -42.21
N LYS A 118 -2.21 8.58 -41.11
CA LYS A 118 -2.37 7.95 -39.79
C LYS A 118 -3.12 8.91 -38.86
N TYR A 119 -4.21 8.42 -38.30
CA TYR A 119 -5.03 9.13 -37.31
C TYR A 119 -4.51 8.89 -35.89
N LEU A 120 -4.20 9.96 -35.18
CA LEU A 120 -3.85 9.98 -33.76
C LEU A 120 -5.02 10.57 -32.96
N VAL A 121 -5.72 9.71 -32.22
CA VAL A 121 -6.84 10.13 -31.36
C VAL A 121 -6.37 10.16 -29.91
N GLY A 122 -6.71 11.23 -29.20
CA GLY A 122 -6.29 11.40 -27.82
C GLY A 122 -7.01 12.54 -27.10
N THR A 123 -6.65 12.71 -25.83
CA THR A 123 -7.10 13.80 -24.98
C THR A 123 -5.90 14.35 -24.20
N ILE A 124 -5.75 15.68 -24.18
CA ILE A 124 -4.86 16.38 -23.26
C ILE A 124 -5.74 17.15 -22.28
N ALA A 125 -5.56 16.91 -20.98
CA ALA A 125 -6.15 17.72 -19.93
C ALA A 125 -5.11 18.70 -19.39
N TYR A 126 -5.49 19.98 -19.32
CA TYR A 126 -4.74 21.02 -18.61
C TYR A 126 -5.48 21.30 -17.30
N VAL A 127 -4.79 21.17 -16.18
CA VAL A 127 -5.38 21.28 -14.84
C VAL A 127 -4.74 22.47 -14.14
N GLU A 128 -5.60 23.39 -13.67
CA GLU A 128 -5.19 24.57 -12.93
C GLU A 128 -4.82 24.19 -11.47
N GLU A 129 -3.95 25.00 -10.85
CA GLU A 129 -3.63 24.94 -9.41
C GLU A 129 -3.20 23.56 -8.86
N PRO A 130 -2.28 22.84 -9.55
CA PRO A 130 -2.02 21.42 -9.27
C PRO A 130 -1.37 21.12 -7.92
N TYR A 131 -0.85 22.11 -7.20
CA TYR A 131 -0.39 21.92 -5.82
C TYR A 131 -1.53 21.49 -4.87
N HIS A 132 -2.73 22.01 -5.10
CA HIS A 132 -3.92 21.81 -4.26
C HIS A 132 -4.88 20.73 -4.78
N THR A 133 -4.85 20.45 -6.09
CA THR A 133 -5.89 19.68 -6.78
C THR A 133 -5.43 18.32 -7.31
N PHE A 134 -4.15 17.97 -7.18
CA PHE A 134 -3.57 16.74 -7.72
C PHE A 134 -3.00 15.80 -6.66
N SER A 135 -3.35 14.52 -6.77
CA SER A 135 -2.82 13.42 -5.97
C SER A 135 -2.39 12.22 -6.79
N VAL A 136 -1.27 11.61 -6.39
CA VAL A 136 -0.89 10.24 -6.77
C VAL A 136 -1.50 9.28 -5.76
N LEU A 137 -2.32 8.33 -6.23
CA LEU A 137 -3.05 7.37 -5.39
C LEU A 137 -2.47 5.96 -5.50
N GLU A 138 -2.43 5.26 -4.37
CA GLU A 138 -2.16 3.83 -4.29
C GLU A 138 -3.38 2.97 -4.70
N PRO A 139 -3.19 1.79 -5.33
CA PRO A 139 -4.25 0.94 -5.89
C PRO A 139 -5.33 0.50 -4.88
N GLY A 140 -6.50 1.13 -4.94
CA GLY A 140 -7.62 0.88 -4.02
C GLY A 140 -7.45 1.46 -2.62
N GLY A 141 -6.43 2.30 -2.37
CA GLY A 141 -6.19 2.96 -1.10
C GLY A 141 -4.77 2.78 -0.56
N GLU A 142 -4.50 3.53 0.51
CA GLU A 142 -3.22 3.61 1.23
C GLU A 142 -2.67 2.27 1.70
N GLY A 143 -1.34 2.12 1.64
CA GLY A 143 -0.61 0.94 2.08
C GLY A 143 -0.81 -0.30 1.21
N SER A 144 -1.43 -0.16 0.03
CA SER A 144 -1.60 -1.27 -0.92
C SER A 144 -0.31 -1.58 -1.68
N CYS A 145 0.51 -0.58 -2.02
CA CYS A 145 1.83 -0.78 -2.62
C CYS A 145 2.87 -1.36 -1.65
N SER A 146 2.63 -1.25 -0.34
CA SER A 146 3.51 -1.81 0.71
C SER A 146 3.35 -3.33 0.92
N LYS A 147 2.37 -3.96 0.26
CA LYS A 147 2.09 -5.41 0.41
C LYS A 147 2.98 -6.23 -0.51
N LEU A 148 3.90 -6.99 0.10
CA LEU A 148 4.92 -7.81 -0.58
C LEU A 148 4.35 -8.87 -1.55
N TYR A 149 3.12 -9.36 -1.34
CA TYR A 149 2.50 -10.37 -2.20
C TYR A 149 0.98 -10.18 -2.34
N GLY A 150 0.53 -10.09 -3.60
CA GLY A 150 -0.87 -10.32 -3.97
C GLY A 150 -1.80 -9.10 -3.93
N ALA A 151 -2.49 -8.88 -5.05
CA ALA A 151 -3.71 -8.07 -5.19
C ALA A 151 -3.62 -6.54 -5.03
N ALA A 152 -2.44 -5.92 -5.06
CA ALA A 152 -2.26 -4.46 -5.20
C ALA A 152 -2.57 -3.93 -6.62
N ARG A 153 -3.63 -4.44 -7.27
CA ARG A 153 -4.08 -3.98 -8.59
C ARG A 153 -5.58 -3.69 -8.59
N LYS A 154 -5.96 -2.50 -9.03
CA LYS A 154 -7.33 -2.01 -9.12
C LYS A 154 -7.53 -1.21 -10.41
N THR A 155 -8.74 -1.15 -10.95
CA THR A 155 -8.97 -0.21 -12.06
C THR A 155 -8.80 1.23 -11.54
N VAL A 156 -8.55 2.18 -12.44
CA VAL A 156 -8.52 3.61 -12.07
C VAL A 156 -9.85 3.98 -11.39
N GLY A 157 -10.98 3.55 -11.97
CA GLY A 157 -12.31 3.73 -11.38
C GLY A 157 -12.43 3.19 -9.95
N ASP A 158 -12.08 1.91 -9.73
CA ASP A 158 -12.12 1.31 -8.38
C ASP A 158 -11.25 2.06 -7.36
N THR A 159 -10.11 2.61 -7.79
CA THR A 159 -9.17 3.35 -6.94
C THR A 159 -9.71 4.75 -6.62
N THR A 160 -10.24 5.46 -7.61
CA THR A 160 -10.83 6.78 -7.40
C THR A 160 -12.09 6.72 -6.54
N ALA A 161 -12.83 5.61 -6.60
CA ALA A 161 -14.03 5.38 -5.79
C ALA A 161 -13.75 5.17 -4.29
N THR A 162 -12.51 4.90 -3.88
CA THR A 162 -12.15 4.85 -2.45
C THR A 162 -11.66 6.18 -1.89
N ARG A 163 -11.36 7.19 -2.74
CA ARG A 163 -10.98 8.53 -2.28
C ARG A 163 -12.20 9.30 -1.79
N LYS A 164 -12.14 9.82 -0.56
CA LYS A 164 -13.15 10.74 0.00
C LYS A 164 -13.17 12.02 -0.84
N GLY A 165 -14.37 12.43 -1.30
CA GLY A 165 -14.54 13.53 -2.27
C GLY A 165 -14.45 13.09 -3.74
N GLY A 166 -13.91 11.91 -4.04
CA GLY A 166 -13.73 11.39 -5.40
C GLY A 166 -12.64 12.12 -6.20
N CYS A 167 -12.64 11.89 -7.51
CA CYS A 167 -11.76 12.55 -8.48
C CYS A 167 -12.62 13.05 -9.66
N LYS A 168 -12.46 14.32 -10.04
CA LYS A 168 -13.10 14.90 -11.24
C LYS A 168 -12.46 14.38 -12.52
N LEU A 169 -11.13 14.27 -12.52
CA LEU A 169 -10.37 13.64 -13.59
C LEU A 169 -9.44 12.59 -12.98
N ALA A 170 -9.26 11.46 -13.64
CA ALA A 170 -8.32 10.45 -13.19
C ALA A 170 -7.70 9.66 -14.35
N ALA A 171 -6.46 9.22 -14.18
CA ALA A 171 -5.76 8.40 -15.17
C ALA A 171 -4.94 7.28 -14.52
N ASN A 172 -4.40 6.37 -15.34
CA ASN A 172 -3.38 5.44 -14.85
C ASN A 172 -2.07 6.18 -14.53
N GLY A 173 -1.39 5.74 -13.48
CA GLY A 173 -0.09 6.28 -13.05
C GLY A 173 1.09 5.49 -13.60
N GLY A 174 2.02 5.18 -12.70
CA GLY A 174 3.31 4.54 -13.00
C GLY A 174 3.22 3.04 -13.31
N PHE A 175 4.38 2.48 -13.64
CA PHE A 175 4.54 1.08 -14.03
C PHE A 175 4.39 0.11 -12.84
N PHE A 176 4.13 -1.16 -13.16
CA PHE A 176 4.03 -2.23 -12.17
C PHE A 176 4.38 -3.59 -12.75
N VAL A 177 4.77 -4.52 -11.87
CA VAL A 177 5.00 -5.92 -12.26
C VAL A 177 3.65 -6.58 -12.54
N VAL A 178 3.35 -6.81 -13.81
CA VAL A 178 2.05 -7.36 -14.26
C VAL A 178 1.63 -8.64 -13.51
N VAL A 179 2.58 -9.52 -13.21
CA VAL A 179 2.32 -10.84 -12.60
C VAL A 179 2.02 -10.75 -11.10
N SER A 180 2.84 -10.04 -10.31
CA SER A 180 2.66 -9.93 -8.86
C SER A 180 1.73 -8.79 -8.44
N GLY A 181 1.58 -7.77 -9.28
CA GLY A 181 0.92 -6.50 -8.95
C GLY A 181 1.78 -5.51 -8.17
N GLN A 182 3.08 -5.79 -7.99
CA GLN A 182 4.00 -4.92 -7.26
C GLN A 182 4.18 -3.57 -7.99
N CYS A 183 4.01 -2.48 -7.24
CA CYS A 183 4.24 -1.11 -7.71
C CYS A 183 5.75 -0.88 -7.97
N LEU A 184 6.08 -0.18 -9.05
CA LEU A 184 7.46 0.12 -9.45
C LEU A 184 7.78 1.61 -9.39
N GLY A 185 9.06 1.93 -9.36
CA GLY A 185 9.55 3.30 -9.24
C GLY A 185 9.41 3.92 -7.85
N ASN A 186 9.80 5.18 -7.76
CA ASN A 186 9.56 6.07 -6.63
C ASN A 186 8.09 6.51 -6.62
N ILE A 187 7.47 6.49 -5.44
CA ILE A 187 6.07 6.85 -5.23
C ILE A 187 5.96 7.67 -3.94
N VAL A 188 5.44 8.88 -4.05
CA VAL A 188 5.02 9.72 -2.92
C VAL A 188 3.56 10.08 -3.12
N SER A 189 2.75 9.86 -2.10
CA SER A 189 1.29 9.94 -2.14
C SER A 189 0.83 10.78 -0.96
N ASP A 190 0.27 11.96 -1.25
CA ASP A 190 -0.23 12.91 -0.24
C ASP A 190 0.78 13.16 0.91
N GLY A 191 2.04 13.44 0.55
CA GLY A 191 3.16 13.70 1.46
C GLY A 191 3.87 12.46 2.03
N ARG A 192 3.26 11.27 1.93
CA ARG A 192 3.87 10.02 2.41
C ARG A 192 4.74 9.37 1.34
N VAL A 193 6.02 9.16 1.66
CA VAL A 193 6.91 8.30 0.86
C VAL A 193 6.42 6.85 0.94
N VAL A 194 5.83 6.36 -0.15
CA VAL A 194 5.26 5.01 -0.25
C VAL A 194 6.34 4.00 -0.62
N ARG A 195 7.23 4.39 -1.52
CA ARG A 195 8.30 3.55 -2.08
C ARG A 195 9.42 4.42 -2.65
N THR A 196 10.67 4.00 -2.44
CA THR A 196 11.84 4.43 -3.21
C THR A 196 12.44 3.25 -3.99
N THR A 197 13.26 3.54 -5.00
CA THR A 197 13.93 2.51 -5.82
C THR A 197 15.30 2.08 -5.31
N ASN A 198 15.90 2.80 -4.36
CA ASN A 198 17.29 2.61 -3.94
C ASN A 198 18.27 2.82 -5.12
N ASN A 199 18.14 3.98 -5.78
CA ASN A 199 18.91 4.45 -6.94
C ASN A 199 18.60 3.85 -8.33
N GLU A 200 17.53 3.06 -8.55
CA GLU A 200 17.13 2.74 -9.95
C GLU A 200 16.67 4.03 -10.66
N GLN A 201 17.26 4.33 -11.82
CA GLN A 201 17.04 5.60 -12.49
C GLN A 201 16.01 5.49 -13.62
N ASN A 202 14.93 6.27 -13.47
CA ASN A 202 13.90 6.52 -14.48
C ASN A 202 13.40 7.97 -14.41
N ALA A 203 12.63 8.40 -15.40
CA ALA A 203 12.04 9.73 -15.42
C ALA A 203 10.90 9.85 -14.37
N ASN A 204 11.00 10.83 -13.47
CA ASN A 204 10.03 11.11 -12.42
C ASN A 204 9.24 12.39 -12.76
N PHE A 205 8.01 12.47 -12.26
CA PHE A 205 7.26 13.72 -12.10
C PHE A 205 6.85 13.85 -10.63
N GLY A 206 7.03 15.01 -10.03
CA GLY A 206 6.55 15.28 -8.67
C GLY A 206 6.28 16.76 -8.39
N ILE A 207 5.60 17.02 -7.28
CA ILE A 207 5.31 18.36 -6.76
C ILE A 207 5.80 18.39 -5.31
N ARG A 208 6.58 19.42 -4.94
CA ARG A 208 7.11 19.66 -3.60
C ARG A 208 6.19 20.51 -2.74
N GLU A 209 6.44 20.55 -1.44
CA GLU A 209 5.65 21.36 -0.49
C GLU A 209 5.76 22.87 -0.74
N ASP A 210 6.85 23.37 -1.34
CA ASP A 210 6.93 24.75 -1.82
C ASP A 210 6.19 25.02 -3.14
N GLY A 211 5.44 24.06 -3.69
CA GLY A 211 4.78 24.19 -5.00
C GLY A 211 5.74 24.02 -6.19
N SER A 212 6.98 23.59 -5.99
CA SER A 212 7.89 23.29 -7.10
C SER A 212 7.52 21.96 -7.78
N ILE A 213 7.07 22.03 -9.04
CA ILE A 213 6.97 20.90 -9.96
C ILE A 213 8.39 20.50 -10.37
N VAL A 214 8.75 19.22 -10.24
CA VAL A 214 10.06 18.68 -10.60
C VAL A 214 9.89 17.54 -11.61
N VAL A 215 10.67 17.58 -12.69
CA VAL A 215 10.58 16.59 -13.78
C VAL A 215 11.98 16.12 -14.20
N GLY A 216 12.20 14.81 -14.26
CA GLY A 216 13.45 14.20 -14.75
C GLY A 216 14.04 13.12 -13.83
N TYR A 217 15.36 13.00 -13.81
CA TYR A 217 16.09 12.01 -13.01
C TYR A 217 16.43 12.61 -11.64
N ILE A 218 15.66 12.22 -10.63
CA ILE A 218 15.72 12.74 -9.26
C ILE A 218 16.46 11.70 -8.39
N PRO A 219 17.55 12.07 -7.69
CA PRO A 219 18.24 11.14 -6.78
C PRO A 219 17.43 10.93 -5.49
N ASP A 220 17.58 9.75 -4.88
CA ASP A 220 16.86 9.36 -3.66
C ASP A 220 17.07 10.37 -2.50
N GLU A 221 18.24 11.02 -2.42
CA GLU A 221 18.56 12.08 -1.46
C GLU A 221 17.61 13.30 -1.57
N GLU A 222 17.22 13.68 -2.80
CA GLU A 222 16.27 14.76 -3.06
C GLU A 222 14.81 14.32 -2.83
N ILE A 223 14.52 13.01 -2.88
CA ILE A 223 13.20 12.44 -2.60
C ILE A 223 12.97 12.32 -1.09
N LEU A 224 14.02 11.96 -0.33
CA LEU A 224 14.01 11.81 1.13
C LEU A 224 14.33 13.12 1.88
N ASN A 225 14.49 14.24 1.17
CA ASN A 225 14.80 15.55 1.74
C ASN A 225 13.62 16.06 2.59
N THR A 226 13.86 16.34 3.88
CA THR A 226 12.84 16.81 4.83
C THR A 226 12.64 18.32 4.85
N THR A 227 13.51 19.11 4.19
CA THR A 227 13.45 20.59 4.20
C THR A 227 12.44 21.13 3.19
N ASN A 228 12.33 20.49 2.03
CA ASN A 228 11.29 20.75 1.04
C ASN A 228 10.87 19.41 0.41
N PRO A 229 10.11 18.59 1.14
CA PRO A 229 9.77 17.23 0.73
C PRO A 229 8.83 17.23 -0.47
N PHE A 230 8.77 16.08 -1.16
CA PHE A 230 7.73 15.85 -2.15
C PHE A 230 6.38 15.64 -1.48
N ARG A 231 5.35 16.31 -2.01
CA ARG A 231 3.94 16.08 -1.69
C ARG A 231 3.36 14.98 -2.58
N GLN A 232 3.70 15.02 -3.87
CA GLN A 232 3.30 14.04 -4.86
C GLN A 232 4.52 13.61 -5.67
N LEU A 233 4.67 12.32 -5.98
CA LEU A 233 5.70 11.84 -6.90
C LEU A 233 5.27 10.52 -7.54
N VAL A 234 5.44 10.43 -8.86
CA VAL A 234 5.24 9.20 -9.63
C VAL A 234 6.37 9.01 -10.64
N THR A 235 6.81 7.76 -10.80
CA THR A 235 7.84 7.38 -11.76
C THR A 235 7.23 6.86 -13.07
N GLY A 236 7.70 7.40 -14.18
CA GLY A 236 7.45 6.93 -15.53
C GLY A 236 8.65 6.16 -16.10
N VAL A 237 8.71 6.04 -17.42
CA VAL A 237 9.87 5.56 -18.18
C VAL A 237 9.94 6.37 -19.46
N VAL A 238 11.10 6.95 -19.77
CA VAL A 238 11.37 7.98 -20.78
C VAL A 238 10.85 9.38 -20.38
N TRP A 239 11.76 10.35 -20.30
CA TRP A 239 11.47 11.78 -20.24
C TRP A 239 11.19 12.25 -21.68
N LEU A 240 9.91 12.51 -21.99
CA LEU A 240 9.45 12.82 -23.36
C LEU A 240 9.91 14.20 -23.84
N VAL A 241 9.67 15.19 -23.01
CA VAL A 241 9.88 16.61 -23.34
C VAL A 241 10.70 17.25 -22.22
N ARG A 242 11.80 17.89 -22.57
CA ARG A 242 12.65 18.67 -21.66
C ARG A 242 12.76 20.11 -22.18
N ASN A 243 12.28 21.06 -21.39
CA ASN A 243 12.27 22.50 -21.72
C ASN A 243 11.76 22.78 -23.16
N GLY A 244 10.61 22.21 -23.51
CA GLY A 244 9.96 22.34 -24.83
C GLY A 244 10.67 21.60 -25.98
N THR A 245 11.68 20.77 -25.69
CA THR A 245 12.45 20.01 -26.69
C THR A 245 12.17 18.51 -26.55
N ASN A 246 12.08 17.78 -27.66
CA ASN A 246 11.94 16.32 -27.66
C ASN A 246 13.22 15.70 -27.09
N TYR A 247 13.07 14.82 -26.08
CA TYR A 247 14.18 14.29 -25.28
C TYR A 247 14.21 12.75 -25.26
N VAL A 248 13.39 12.12 -26.11
CA VAL A 248 13.19 10.66 -26.15
C VAL A 248 14.48 9.89 -26.44
N ASP A 249 15.30 10.36 -27.39
CA ASP A 249 16.56 9.70 -27.76
C ASP A 249 17.63 9.84 -26.68
N GLU A 250 17.66 10.96 -25.95
CA GLU A 250 18.52 11.16 -24.78
C GLU A 250 18.09 10.23 -23.65
N SER A 251 16.80 10.18 -23.33
CA SER A 251 16.26 9.27 -22.31
C SER A 251 16.49 7.81 -22.62
N LYS A 252 16.32 7.38 -23.88
CA LYS A 252 16.66 6.02 -24.33
C LYS A 252 18.11 5.66 -23.99
N LYS A 253 19.07 6.59 -24.12
CA LYS A 253 20.48 6.34 -23.75
C LYS A 253 20.69 6.23 -22.24
N MET A 254 19.92 6.98 -21.43
CA MET A 254 20.06 7.01 -19.96
C MET A 254 19.32 5.87 -19.25
N GLU A 255 18.15 5.48 -19.75
CA GLU A 255 17.25 4.51 -19.10
C GLU A 255 17.43 3.07 -19.61
N CYS A 256 18.29 2.84 -20.60
CA CYS A 256 18.71 1.50 -21.01
C CYS A 256 19.56 0.78 -19.93
N ALA A 257 19.33 -0.52 -19.78
CA ALA A 257 20.09 -1.42 -18.93
C ALA A 257 21.31 -1.99 -19.68
N ASP A 258 22.40 -1.23 -19.70
CA ASP A 258 23.71 -1.59 -20.28
C ASP A 258 23.68 -2.03 -21.76
N HIS A 259 24.80 -2.54 -22.28
CA HIS A 259 25.02 -2.71 -23.71
C HIS A 259 24.28 -3.90 -24.35
N GLU A 260 23.65 -4.76 -23.57
CA GLU A 260 23.02 -6.02 -24.06
C GLU A 260 21.49 -5.94 -24.20
N ASP A 261 20.81 -4.97 -23.55
CA ASP A 261 19.34 -4.93 -23.44
C ASP A 261 18.66 -3.82 -24.29
N THR A 262 19.39 -3.22 -25.22
CA THR A 262 18.87 -2.09 -26.03
C THR A 262 17.61 -2.45 -26.83
N GLY A 263 17.49 -3.70 -27.30
CA GLY A 263 16.38 -4.14 -28.16
C GLY A 263 14.99 -3.99 -27.52
N HIS A 264 14.87 -4.12 -26.18
CA HIS A 264 13.60 -3.96 -25.48
C HIS A 264 13.17 -2.49 -25.38
N MET A 265 14.07 -1.61 -24.95
CA MET A 265 13.81 -0.17 -24.89
C MET A 265 13.57 0.41 -26.29
N ASP A 266 14.35 -0.01 -27.29
CA ASP A 266 14.19 0.41 -28.69
C ASP A 266 12.80 0.05 -29.22
N THR A 267 12.38 -1.20 -29.02
CA THR A 267 11.03 -1.64 -29.37
C THR A 267 9.97 -0.82 -28.63
N PHE A 268 10.15 -0.57 -27.33
CA PHE A 268 9.21 0.20 -26.52
C PHE A 268 9.10 1.68 -26.93
N VAL A 269 10.19 2.31 -27.36
CA VAL A 269 10.23 3.68 -27.87
C VAL A 269 9.57 3.77 -29.24
N GLU A 270 9.89 2.85 -30.15
CA GLU A 270 9.55 2.94 -31.58
C GLU A 270 8.16 2.36 -31.92
N VAL A 271 7.62 1.44 -31.12
CA VAL A 271 6.32 0.81 -31.38
C VAL A 271 5.15 1.78 -31.23
N MET A 272 4.19 1.72 -32.17
CA MET A 272 2.91 2.42 -32.01
C MET A 272 2.05 1.69 -30.97
N SER A 273 1.59 2.41 -29.94
CA SER A 273 0.62 1.89 -28.95
C SER A 273 -0.19 3.03 -28.33
N ALA A 274 -1.07 2.70 -27.38
CA ALA A 274 -1.68 3.69 -26.48
C ALA A 274 -0.62 4.20 -25.48
N ARG A 275 -0.63 5.50 -25.14
CA ARG A 275 0.44 6.14 -24.35
C ARG A 275 -0.06 7.06 -23.22
N SER A 276 0.53 6.87 -22.04
CA SER A 276 0.57 7.71 -20.84
C SER A 276 1.51 8.92 -20.91
N ALA A 277 1.11 10.15 -20.59
CA ALA A 277 2.06 11.17 -20.15
C ALA A 277 1.53 12.08 -19.04
N LEU A 278 2.47 12.55 -18.21
CA LEU A 278 2.26 13.54 -17.15
C LEU A 278 3.35 14.62 -17.25
N GLY A 279 2.98 15.89 -17.14
CA GLY A 279 3.89 17.00 -17.34
C GLY A 279 3.31 18.34 -16.92
N HIS A 280 3.90 19.43 -17.43
CA HIS A 280 3.36 20.79 -17.27
C HIS A 280 3.61 21.65 -18.51
N ASP A 281 2.82 22.72 -18.65
CA ASP A 281 3.02 23.75 -19.68
C ASP A 281 3.80 24.98 -19.14
N ALA A 282 3.94 26.01 -19.97
CA ALA A 282 4.66 27.24 -19.63
C ALA A 282 3.93 28.13 -18.60
N GLN A 283 2.68 27.83 -18.26
CA GLN A 283 1.90 28.50 -17.23
C GLN A 283 1.98 27.76 -15.88
N GLY A 284 2.61 26.57 -15.85
CA GLY A 284 2.67 25.72 -14.66
C GLY A 284 1.45 24.82 -14.48
N ARG A 285 0.55 24.78 -15.46
CA ARG A 285 -0.63 23.91 -15.39
C ARG A 285 -0.20 22.47 -15.57
N LEU A 286 -0.76 21.59 -14.77
CA LEU A 286 -0.50 20.15 -14.88
C LEU A 286 -1.12 19.63 -16.17
N VAL A 287 -0.34 18.86 -16.92
CA VAL A 287 -0.76 18.26 -18.19
C VAL A 287 -0.86 16.75 -18.02
N MET A 288 -2.06 16.21 -18.16
CA MET A 288 -2.33 14.77 -18.26
C MET A 288 -2.71 14.44 -19.69
N ALA A 289 -1.92 13.62 -20.40
CA ALA A 289 -2.16 13.34 -21.81
C ALA A 289 -2.30 11.84 -22.08
N GLN A 290 -3.30 11.49 -22.88
CA GLN A 290 -3.65 10.12 -23.25
C GLN A 290 -3.75 9.99 -24.77
N ILE A 291 -2.96 9.08 -25.35
CA ILE A 291 -3.12 8.62 -26.74
C ILE A 291 -3.84 7.28 -26.75
N GLU A 292 -4.91 7.17 -27.55
CA GLU A 292 -5.58 5.90 -27.80
C GLU A 292 -4.82 5.05 -28.81
N GLY A 293 -4.81 3.74 -28.60
CA GLY A 293 -4.03 2.86 -29.45
C GLY A 293 -4.26 1.37 -29.22
N GLN A 294 -3.34 0.58 -29.76
CA GLN A 294 -3.11 -0.83 -29.45
C GLN A 294 -1.72 -1.19 -30.00
N THR A 295 -0.91 -1.90 -29.22
CA THR A 295 0.50 -2.15 -29.57
C THR A 295 0.65 -2.81 -30.95
N HIS A 296 1.61 -2.32 -31.74
CA HIS A 296 1.86 -2.64 -33.15
C HIS A 296 0.72 -2.30 -34.14
N ARG A 297 -0.39 -1.66 -33.72
CA ARG A 297 -1.56 -1.43 -34.59
C ARG A 297 -2.04 0.01 -34.67
N ARG A 298 -2.17 0.72 -33.54
CA ARG A 298 -2.78 2.06 -33.45
C ARG A 298 -2.11 2.89 -32.34
N GLY A 299 -2.25 4.21 -32.43
CA GLY A 299 -1.67 5.16 -31.47
C GLY A 299 -0.27 5.63 -31.87
N ALA A 300 0.49 6.15 -30.92
CA ALA A 300 1.78 6.82 -31.15
C ALA A 300 2.96 5.96 -30.68
N ASN A 301 4.11 6.17 -31.32
CA ASN A 301 5.40 5.88 -30.69
C ASN A 301 5.83 7.06 -29.80
N LEU A 302 6.91 6.93 -29.02
CA LEU A 302 7.26 7.97 -28.04
C LEU A 302 7.77 9.26 -28.69
N VAL A 303 8.47 9.17 -29.81
CA VAL A 303 8.97 10.34 -30.56
C VAL A 303 7.81 11.19 -31.08
N GLU A 304 6.84 10.56 -31.77
CA GLU A 304 5.62 11.23 -32.24
C GLU A 304 4.80 11.84 -31.10
N PHE A 305 4.77 11.17 -29.94
CA PHE A 305 4.01 11.64 -28.79
C PHE A 305 4.67 12.86 -28.14
N ALA A 306 5.99 12.86 -27.97
CA ALA A 306 6.75 14.02 -27.51
C ALA A 306 6.56 15.22 -28.45
N ASP A 307 6.68 15.03 -29.77
CA ASP A 307 6.44 16.09 -30.75
C ASP A 307 5.01 16.64 -30.69
N LEU A 308 4.02 15.79 -30.43
CA LEU A 308 2.63 16.20 -30.25
C LEU A 308 2.45 17.04 -28.97
N LEU A 309 3.02 16.61 -27.84
CA LEU A 309 2.99 17.37 -26.59
C LEU A 309 3.63 18.76 -26.76
N ILE A 310 4.76 18.86 -27.47
CA ILE A 310 5.44 20.13 -27.77
C ILE A 310 4.57 21.04 -28.63
N ARG A 311 3.91 20.51 -29.69
CA ARG A 311 2.94 21.29 -30.48
C ARG A 311 1.76 21.82 -29.65
N HIS A 312 1.44 21.14 -28.55
CA HIS A 312 0.41 21.53 -27.60
C HIS A 312 0.94 22.34 -26.39
N GLY A 313 2.18 22.85 -26.44
CA GLY A 313 2.71 23.81 -25.47
C GLY A 313 3.28 23.20 -24.18
N VAL A 314 3.45 21.88 -24.13
CA VAL A 314 4.05 21.18 -22.98
C VAL A 314 5.54 21.49 -22.88
N VAL A 315 6.00 21.87 -21.69
CA VAL A 315 7.39 22.28 -21.42
C VAL A 315 8.22 21.12 -20.86
N ASN A 316 7.69 20.37 -19.90
CA ASN A 316 8.30 19.12 -19.45
C ASN A 316 7.25 18.02 -19.32
N ALA A 317 7.56 16.78 -19.71
CA ALA A 317 6.68 15.64 -19.51
C ALA A 317 7.41 14.29 -19.46
N VAL A 318 6.93 13.35 -18.63
CA VAL A 318 7.37 11.95 -18.59
C VAL A 318 6.33 11.03 -19.22
N ASN A 319 6.78 9.96 -19.88
CA ASN A 319 5.89 8.89 -20.32
C ASN A 319 5.55 7.97 -19.14
N LEU A 320 4.26 7.68 -18.96
CA LEU A 320 3.74 6.76 -17.94
C LEU A 320 3.40 5.39 -18.55
N ASP A 321 2.75 4.51 -17.77
CA ASP A 321 2.32 3.20 -18.27
C ASP A 321 1.32 3.34 -19.43
N GLY A 322 1.36 2.39 -20.37
CA GLY A 322 0.68 2.48 -21.66
C GLY A 322 0.03 1.18 -22.10
N GLY A 323 -0.18 1.02 -23.41
CA GLY A 323 -0.91 -0.13 -23.96
C GLY A 323 -2.27 -0.30 -23.27
N GLY A 324 -2.58 -1.51 -22.79
CA GLY A 324 -3.84 -1.80 -22.10
C GLY A 324 -4.03 -1.12 -20.74
N SER A 325 -3.00 -0.53 -20.15
CA SER A 325 -3.11 0.27 -18.92
C SER A 325 -3.74 1.65 -19.17
N SER A 326 -3.61 2.16 -20.41
CA SER A 326 -4.12 3.45 -20.89
C SER A 326 -5.60 3.69 -20.52
N THR A 327 -5.81 4.52 -19.50
CA THR A 327 -7.13 4.78 -18.91
C THR A 327 -7.23 6.25 -18.52
N LEU A 328 -8.28 6.94 -18.97
CA LEU A 328 -8.63 8.31 -18.58
C LEU A 328 -10.12 8.38 -18.26
N MET A 329 -10.46 9.01 -17.13
CA MET A 329 -11.81 9.06 -16.57
C MET A 329 -12.17 10.49 -16.14
N GLU A 330 -13.44 10.87 -16.33
CA GLU A 330 -14.05 12.16 -16.01
C GLU A 330 -15.29 11.87 -15.15
N ASP A 331 -15.38 12.41 -13.93
CA ASP A 331 -16.41 12.15 -12.92
C ASP A 331 -16.75 10.65 -12.74
N GLY A 332 -15.71 9.81 -12.69
CA GLY A 332 -15.83 8.35 -12.55
C GLY A 332 -16.33 7.62 -13.82
N VAL A 333 -16.52 8.34 -14.94
CA VAL A 333 -16.88 7.78 -16.25
C VAL A 333 -15.63 7.62 -17.11
N LEU A 334 -15.47 6.46 -17.75
CA LEU A 334 -14.38 6.21 -18.70
C LEU A 334 -14.57 7.04 -19.98
N ILE A 335 -13.58 7.87 -20.33
CA ILE A 335 -13.66 8.80 -21.49
C ILE A 335 -12.67 8.51 -22.63
N ASN A 336 -11.83 7.47 -22.51
CA ASN A 336 -11.01 6.93 -23.60
C ASN A 336 -11.44 5.48 -23.95
N TYR A 337 -10.92 4.96 -25.06
CA TYR A 337 -11.05 3.55 -25.46
C TYR A 337 -9.80 2.73 -25.05
N PRO A 338 -9.89 1.84 -24.04
CA PRO A 338 -8.80 0.93 -23.67
C PRO A 338 -8.49 -0.08 -24.78
N SER A 339 -7.28 -0.64 -24.75
CA SER A 339 -6.86 -1.65 -25.73
C SER A 339 -6.96 -3.10 -25.23
N ASP A 340 -7.08 -3.34 -23.91
CA ASP A 340 -7.33 -4.68 -23.37
C ASP A 340 -8.72 -5.20 -23.73
N HIS A 341 -8.84 -6.51 -23.97
CA HIS A 341 -10.13 -7.16 -24.17
C HIS A 341 -10.79 -7.54 -22.84
N CYS A 342 -12.12 -7.45 -22.78
CA CYS A 342 -12.87 -7.89 -21.60
C CYS A 342 -12.74 -9.40 -21.36
N VAL A 343 -12.48 -9.78 -20.10
CA VAL A 343 -12.39 -11.18 -19.69
C VAL A 343 -13.71 -11.90 -19.99
N GLY A 344 -13.63 -13.04 -20.67
CA GLY A 344 -14.81 -13.80 -21.10
C GLY A 344 -15.52 -13.27 -22.35
N ASN A 345 -15.18 -12.06 -22.86
CA ASN A 345 -15.75 -11.54 -24.10
C ASN A 345 -14.76 -10.67 -24.90
N GLY A 346 -14.03 -11.31 -25.81
CA GLY A 346 -13.08 -10.66 -26.72
C GLY A 346 -13.67 -9.75 -27.80
N GLN A 347 -14.96 -9.40 -27.75
CA GLN A 347 -15.53 -8.36 -28.64
C GLN A 347 -15.48 -6.96 -28.02
N TYR A 348 -15.50 -6.86 -26.69
CA TYR A 348 -15.49 -5.59 -25.98
C TYR A 348 -14.10 -5.28 -25.43
N ARG A 349 -13.81 -3.98 -25.27
CA ARG A 349 -12.61 -3.49 -24.60
C ARG A 349 -12.94 -3.09 -23.17
N CYS A 350 -12.01 -3.34 -22.25
CA CYS A 350 -12.17 -3.08 -20.82
C CYS A 350 -10.91 -2.40 -20.27
N PRO A 351 -11.05 -1.47 -19.28
CA PRO A 351 -9.91 -0.90 -18.59
C PRO A 351 -9.18 -1.98 -17.77
N ARG A 352 -7.86 -1.86 -17.69
CA ARG A 352 -7.00 -2.77 -16.91
C ARG A 352 -7.02 -2.40 -15.43
N ALA A 353 -6.85 -3.40 -14.56
CA ALA A 353 -6.47 -3.16 -13.18
C ALA A 353 -4.97 -2.77 -13.12
N VAL A 354 -4.67 -1.53 -12.77
CA VAL A 354 -3.32 -0.93 -12.72
C VAL A 354 -2.80 -0.84 -11.28
N SER A 355 -1.61 -0.27 -11.10
CA SER A 355 -1.03 0.06 -9.80
C SER A 355 -1.46 1.47 -9.37
N THR A 356 -0.59 2.48 -9.44
CA THR A 356 -0.96 3.83 -9.04
C THR A 356 -1.97 4.45 -10.01
N ALA A 357 -2.80 5.34 -9.49
CA ALA A 357 -3.73 6.17 -10.26
C ALA A 357 -3.39 7.65 -10.04
N LEU A 358 -3.55 8.45 -11.07
CA LEU A 358 -3.51 9.91 -10.98
C LEU A 358 -4.92 10.40 -10.69
N CYS A 359 -5.08 11.32 -9.75
CA CYS A 359 -6.36 11.90 -9.36
C CYS A 359 -6.26 13.42 -9.37
N VAL A 360 -7.20 14.05 -10.07
CA VAL A 360 -7.51 15.48 -9.96
C VAL A 360 -8.82 15.60 -9.21
N HIS A 361 -8.86 16.41 -8.18
CA HIS A 361 -10.01 16.57 -7.29
C HIS A 361 -10.24 18.05 -6.95
N ASP A 362 -11.43 18.36 -6.44
CA ASP A 362 -11.71 19.65 -5.80
C ASP A 362 -10.68 19.92 -4.70
N VAL A 363 -10.38 21.18 -4.43
CA VAL A 363 -9.33 21.59 -3.50
C VAL A 363 -9.59 20.98 -2.12
N GLN A 364 -8.55 20.36 -1.57
CA GLN A 364 -8.59 19.78 -0.22
C GLN A 364 -7.60 20.54 0.66
N CYS A 365 -7.96 20.78 1.94
CA CYS A 365 -7.00 21.26 2.91
C CYS A 365 -5.76 20.37 2.92
N LEU A 366 -4.58 20.99 2.97
CA LEU A 366 -3.30 20.29 2.85
C LEU A 366 -3.10 19.22 3.95
N ASP A 367 -3.74 19.44 5.11
CA ASP A 367 -3.99 18.48 6.18
C ASP A 367 -5.49 18.54 6.56
N PRO A 368 -6.27 17.46 6.40
CA PRO A 368 -7.69 17.45 6.76
C PRO A 368 -7.98 17.58 8.26
N GLU A 369 -7.01 17.25 9.12
CA GLU A 369 -7.10 17.36 10.58
C GLU A 369 -6.35 18.59 11.11
N CYS A 370 -5.65 19.34 10.24
CA CYS A 370 -4.87 20.53 10.58
C CYS A 370 -3.94 20.29 11.77
N ARG A 371 -3.13 19.22 11.71
CA ARG A 371 -2.27 18.71 12.78
C ARG A 371 -2.98 18.36 14.10
N GLY A 372 -4.31 18.28 14.11
CA GLY A 372 -5.14 18.18 15.33
C GLY A 372 -5.38 19.54 16.01
N HIS A 373 -4.85 20.62 15.45
CA HIS A 373 -4.79 21.97 16.02
C HIS A 373 -5.74 22.97 15.34
N GLY A 374 -6.63 22.48 14.49
CA GLY A 374 -7.61 23.32 13.81
C GLY A 374 -8.74 22.50 13.22
N LYS A 375 -9.46 23.13 12.29
CA LYS A 375 -10.49 22.50 11.48
C LYS A 375 -10.33 22.94 10.04
N CYS A 376 -10.27 21.99 9.12
CA CYS A 376 -10.34 22.28 7.69
C CYS A 376 -11.71 22.89 7.34
N GLU A 377 -11.73 24.11 6.81
CA GLU A 377 -12.91 24.73 6.21
C GLU A 377 -12.56 25.23 4.79
N GLY A 378 -13.11 24.56 3.78
CA GLY A 378 -12.79 24.82 2.38
C GLY A 378 -11.35 24.45 2.04
N THR A 379 -10.53 25.47 1.76
CA THR A 379 -9.13 25.33 1.34
C THR A 379 -8.12 25.66 2.45
N GLU A 380 -8.59 26.15 3.61
CA GLU A 380 -7.75 26.68 4.69
C GLU A 380 -7.97 25.92 6.01
N CYS A 381 -6.89 25.78 6.78
CA CYS A 381 -6.95 25.26 8.13
C CYS A 381 -7.30 26.37 9.13
N MET A 382 -8.54 26.37 9.61
CA MET A 382 -8.99 27.28 10.65
C MET A 382 -8.39 26.87 11.99
N CYS A 383 -7.25 27.44 12.35
CA CYS A 383 -6.50 27.07 13.54
C CYS A 383 -7.24 27.44 14.83
N HIS A 384 -7.28 26.49 15.74
CA HIS A 384 -7.69 26.73 17.12
C HIS A 384 -6.56 27.47 17.83
N SER A 385 -6.86 28.63 18.43
CA SER A 385 -5.90 29.35 19.27
C SER A 385 -5.31 28.40 20.34
N PRO A 386 -3.99 28.39 20.58
CA PRO A 386 -2.97 29.36 20.14
C PRO A 386 -2.23 29.04 18.83
N TRP A 387 -2.69 28.09 18.02
CA TRP A 387 -1.99 27.62 16.83
C TRP A 387 -2.19 28.52 15.60
N THR A 388 -1.20 28.50 14.71
CA THR A 388 -1.09 29.28 13.47
C THR A 388 -0.28 28.50 12.42
N GLY A 389 -0.18 29.00 11.19
CA GLY A 389 0.50 28.31 10.09
C GLY A 389 -0.49 27.75 9.05
N GLY A 390 0.01 27.18 7.97
CA GLY A 390 -0.82 26.73 6.84
C GLY A 390 -1.66 25.48 7.14
N VAL A 391 -1.22 24.68 8.11
CA VAL A 391 -1.88 23.46 8.63
C VAL A 391 -1.88 23.44 10.17
N CYS A 392 -1.79 24.61 10.81
CA CYS A 392 -1.76 24.79 12.27
C CYS A 392 -0.55 24.16 12.99
N GLU A 393 0.58 24.15 12.29
CA GLU A 393 1.87 23.60 12.72
C GLU A 393 2.69 24.52 13.65
N THR A 394 2.38 25.82 13.70
CA THR A 394 3.19 26.82 14.42
C THR A 394 2.45 27.35 15.65
N LEU A 395 3.01 27.11 16.84
CA LEU A 395 2.49 27.67 18.09
C LEU A 395 2.81 29.17 18.21
N ASN A 396 1.79 30.01 18.40
CA ASN A 396 2.01 31.44 18.61
C ASN A 396 2.18 31.77 20.10
N CYS A 397 3.44 31.84 20.55
CA CYS A 397 3.81 32.24 21.93
C CYS A 397 3.33 33.63 22.37
N SER A 398 2.84 34.50 21.47
CA SER A 398 2.22 35.77 21.87
C SER A 398 0.79 35.59 22.41
N ASN A 399 0.16 34.45 22.12
CA ASN A 399 -1.24 34.13 22.41
C ASN A 399 -1.40 32.91 23.37
N THR A 400 -0.32 32.46 24.01
CA THR A 400 -0.34 31.37 25.02
C THR A 400 0.63 31.64 26.16
N ASP A 401 0.25 31.20 27.36
CA ASP A 401 1.07 31.14 28.56
C ASP A 401 1.40 29.68 28.96
N CYS A 402 1.32 28.75 28.01
CA CYS A 402 1.45 27.31 28.24
C CYS A 402 0.53 26.82 29.38
N THR A 403 -0.72 27.30 29.36
CA THR A 403 -1.77 27.06 30.38
C THR A 403 -1.37 27.46 31.82
N GLY A 404 -0.33 28.28 31.97
CA GLY A 404 0.23 28.67 33.27
C GLY A 404 1.11 27.59 33.92
N HIS A 405 1.55 26.60 33.14
CA HIS A 405 2.32 25.43 33.59
C HIS A 405 3.61 25.23 32.77
N GLY A 406 4.16 26.30 32.22
CA GLY A 406 5.40 26.30 31.48
C GLY A 406 5.75 27.68 30.91
N ASN A 407 6.78 27.73 30.08
CA ASN A 407 7.22 28.94 29.37
C ASN A 407 7.25 28.69 27.86
N CYS A 408 6.75 29.64 27.06
CA CYS A 408 6.73 29.52 25.61
C CYS A 408 7.94 30.22 24.98
N SER A 409 8.77 29.48 24.24
CA SER A 409 9.93 29.99 23.51
C SER A 409 10.04 29.33 22.14
N ASP A 410 10.34 30.11 21.10
CA ASP A 410 10.56 29.65 19.71
C ASP A 410 9.45 28.73 19.14
N GLY A 411 8.20 28.96 19.57
CA GLY A 411 7.04 28.16 19.14
C GLY A 411 6.92 26.80 19.83
N VAL A 412 7.51 26.64 21.02
CA VAL A 412 7.42 25.44 21.86
C VAL A 412 7.17 25.84 23.31
N CYS A 413 6.30 25.09 24.01
CA CYS A 413 6.17 25.19 25.46
C CYS A 413 7.17 24.26 26.16
N GLU A 414 8.03 24.80 27.02
CA GLU A 414 8.80 24.03 28.00
C GLU A 414 7.99 23.94 29.29
N CYS A 415 7.62 22.74 29.73
CA CYS A 415 6.69 22.55 30.84
C CYS A 415 7.36 22.48 32.20
N ASP A 416 6.70 23.06 33.19
CA ASP A 416 7.12 23.04 34.60
C ASP A 416 7.15 21.61 35.16
N GLU A 417 7.88 21.42 36.27
CA GLU A 417 7.99 20.11 36.93
C GLU A 417 6.63 19.58 37.41
N GLY A 418 6.18 18.48 36.80
CA GLY A 418 4.87 17.89 37.07
C GLY A 418 3.84 18.04 35.94
N TRP A 419 4.19 18.73 34.85
CA TRP A 419 3.33 18.96 33.71
C TRP A 419 3.97 18.50 32.38
N THR A 420 3.12 18.25 31.39
CA THR A 420 3.45 17.78 30.04
C THR A 420 2.28 18.04 29.09
N GLY A 421 2.44 17.72 27.80
CA GLY A 421 1.55 18.15 26.73
C GLY A 421 2.12 19.34 25.97
N GLU A 422 1.58 19.62 24.79
CA GLU A 422 2.14 20.64 23.89
C GLU A 422 1.85 22.07 24.36
N LEU A 423 0.88 22.24 25.25
CA LEU A 423 0.57 23.49 25.96
C LEU A 423 0.69 23.30 27.48
N CYS A 424 1.41 22.27 27.94
CA CYS A 424 1.56 21.88 29.34
C CYS A 424 0.25 21.58 30.08
N GLU A 425 -0.80 21.22 29.34
CA GLU A 425 -2.17 21.09 29.84
C GLU A 425 -2.46 19.78 30.60
N LYS A 426 -1.47 18.88 30.70
CA LYS A 426 -1.60 17.56 31.32
C LYS A 426 -0.64 17.42 32.51
N ALA A 427 -1.15 17.06 33.68
CA ALA A 427 -0.30 16.64 34.80
C ALA A 427 0.43 15.32 34.45
N CYS A 428 1.57 15.05 35.09
CA CYS A 428 2.35 13.85 34.81
C CYS A 428 1.54 12.56 34.99
N PRO A 429 1.70 11.57 34.09
CA PRO A 429 1.23 10.20 34.30
C PRO A 429 1.77 9.64 35.62
N SER A 430 0.99 8.78 36.29
CA SER A 430 1.26 8.26 37.65
C SER A 430 2.64 7.61 37.88
N ASN A 431 3.34 7.22 36.81
CA ASN A 431 4.66 6.61 36.82
C ASN A 431 5.79 7.55 36.33
N ARG A 432 5.53 8.85 36.19
CA ARG A 432 6.45 9.87 35.68
C ARG A 432 6.47 11.12 36.54
N TYR A 433 7.58 11.86 36.49
CA TYR A 433 7.76 13.10 37.23
C TYR A 433 8.81 14.04 36.61
N GLY A 434 8.93 15.24 37.19
CA GLY A 434 9.91 16.27 36.83
C GLY A 434 9.52 17.06 35.58
N GLN A 435 10.46 17.84 35.04
CA GLN A 435 10.27 18.67 33.86
C GLN A 435 9.84 17.84 32.63
N ASP A 436 8.81 18.29 31.93
CA ASP A 436 8.03 17.57 30.89
C ASP A 436 7.70 16.11 31.21
N CYS A 437 7.67 15.72 32.49
CA CYS A 437 7.51 14.34 32.95
C CYS A 437 8.56 13.35 32.40
N ARG A 438 9.77 13.82 32.08
CA ARG A 438 10.82 13.00 31.44
C ARG A 438 11.36 11.88 32.34
N GLN A 439 11.21 12.01 33.67
CA GLN A 439 11.76 11.05 34.64
C GLN A 439 10.72 9.97 34.99
N TYR A 440 11.18 8.75 35.28
CA TYR A 440 10.33 7.63 35.68
C TYR A 440 10.47 7.33 37.18
N CYS A 441 9.35 7.05 37.85
CA CYS A 441 9.33 6.57 39.23
C CYS A 441 8.91 5.09 39.29
N TRP A 442 9.40 4.37 40.31
CA TRP A 442 9.15 2.95 40.52
C TRP A 442 8.38 2.71 41.81
N CYS A 443 7.06 2.85 41.72
CA CYS A 443 6.13 2.67 42.83
C CYS A 443 5.42 1.31 42.72
N PHE A 444 5.22 0.62 43.84
CA PHE A 444 4.72 -0.75 43.88
C PHE A 444 3.19 -0.83 43.83
N GLY A 445 2.66 -1.81 43.11
CA GLY A 445 1.22 -2.00 42.93
C GLY A 445 0.54 -0.82 42.24
N ASN A 446 -0.64 -0.42 42.72
CA ASN A 446 -1.42 0.70 42.20
C ASN A 446 -1.04 2.06 42.84
N SER A 447 0.17 2.20 43.38
CA SER A 447 0.66 3.48 43.91
C SER A 447 1.15 4.41 42.79
N HIS A 448 1.15 5.71 43.05
CA HIS A 448 1.58 6.75 42.11
C HIS A 448 2.71 7.57 42.74
N CYS A 449 3.58 8.18 41.93
CA CYS A 449 4.52 9.17 42.46
C CYS A 449 3.98 10.59 42.43
N HIS A 450 4.59 11.43 43.28
CA HIS A 450 4.40 12.86 43.27
C HIS A 450 4.98 13.45 41.97
N PRO A 451 4.20 14.21 41.19
CA PRO A 451 4.54 14.58 39.81
C PRO A 451 5.76 15.50 39.70
N THR A 452 6.07 16.27 40.75
CA THR A 452 7.28 17.12 40.78
C THR A 452 8.53 16.36 41.23
N THR A 453 8.41 15.46 42.23
CA THR A 453 9.57 14.96 43.01
C THR A 453 9.86 13.47 42.85
N GLY A 454 8.96 12.71 42.20
CA GLY A 454 9.14 11.27 41.96
C GLY A 454 8.97 10.36 43.18
N HIS A 455 8.79 10.92 44.38
CA HIS A 455 8.52 10.14 45.58
C HIS A 455 7.17 9.44 45.51
N CYS A 456 7.14 8.14 45.82
CA CYS A 456 5.93 7.34 45.80
C CYS A 456 4.98 7.71 46.95
N VAL A 457 3.71 7.91 46.63
CA VAL A 457 2.63 8.17 47.60
C VAL A 457 2.04 6.83 48.01
N CYS A 458 2.45 6.33 49.17
CA CYS A 458 2.11 4.98 49.58
C CYS A 458 0.67 4.85 50.09
N PRO A 459 -0.07 3.81 49.65
CA PRO A 459 -1.41 3.54 50.16
C PRO A 459 -1.37 3.12 51.63
N PRO A 460 -2.51 3.16 52.35
CA PRO A 460 -2.59 2.71 53.73
C PRO A 460 -2.11 1.26 53.90
N GLY A 461 -1.27 1.04 54.92
CA GLY A 461 -0.61 -0.26 55.16
C GLY A 461 0.80 -0.38 54.58
N PHE A 462 1.25 0.56 53.74
CA PHE A 462 2.55 0.53 53.07
C PHE A 462 3.37 1.81 53.28
N SER A 463 4.69 1.66 53.21
CA SER A 463 5.72 2.68 53.38
C SER A 463 6.99 2.36 52.57
N GLY A 464 8.07 3.11 52.79
CA GLY A 464 9.32 3.00 52.03
C GLY A 464 9.31 3.81 50.73
N TYR A 465 10.49 3.95 50.11
CA TYR A 465 10.67 4.80 48.92
C TYR A 465 9.88 4.33 47.69
N THR A 466 9.59 3.03 47.60
CA THR A 466 8.87 2.37 46.51
C THR A 466 7.49 1.84 46.92
N CYS A 467 7.06 2.07 48.17
CA CYS A 467 5.83 1.52 48.74
C CYS A 467 5.76 -0.01 48.80
N MET A 468 6.91 -0.68 48.92
CA MET A 468 7.01 -2.13 49.06
C MET A 468 7.01 -2.60 50.52
N ASP A 469 7.31 -1.72 51.48
CA ASP A 469 7.47 -2.07 52.89
C ASP A 469 6.11 -1.98 53.61
N GLU A 470 5.59 -3.09 54.13
CA GLU A 470 4.41 -3.05 55.00
C GLU A 470 4.66 -2.24 56.28
N CYS A 471 3.62 -1.70 56.90
CA CYS A 471 3.76 -1.07 58.22
C CYS A 471 4.35 -2.05 59.25
N GLY A 472 5.31 -1.55 60.03
CA GLY A 472 5.85 -2.24 61.19
C GLY A 472 4.85 -2.27 62.34
N GLU A 473 5.10 -3.16 63.31
CA GLU A 473 4.18 -3.40 64.44
C GLU A 473 3.82 -2.12 65.20
N GLY A 474 2.52 -1.95 65.47
CA GLY A 474 1.97 -0.77 66.14
C GLY A 474 1.83 0.49 65.27
N TYR A 475 2.09 0.42 63.96
CA TYR A 475 1.88 1.53 63.01
C TYR A 475 0.85 1.18 61.93
N TYR A 476 0.14 2.18 61.44
CA TYR A 476 -0.86 2.03 60.37
C TYR A 476 -0.96 3.29 59.49
N GLY A 477 -1.83 3.22 58.47
CA GLY A 477 -2.20 4.37 57.64
C GLY A 477 -1.26 4.59 56.46
N ALA A 478 -1.48 5.67 55.71
CA ALA A 478 -0.75 5.97 54.48
C ALA A 478 0.70 6.38 54.77
N GLY A 479 1.68 5.62 54.27
CA GLY A 479 3.08 5.81 54.63
C GLY A 479 3.39 5.44 56.09
N CYS A 480 2.52 4.68 56.76
CA CYS A 480 2.69 4.17 58.13
C CYS A 480 3.00 5.25 59.18
N LYS A 481 2.39 6.43 59.03
CA LYS A 481 2.65 7.60 59.89
C LYS A 481 1.87 7.57 61.21
N ASP A 482 0.77 6.82 61.26
CA ASP A 482 -0.14 6.77 62.40
C ASP A 482 0.23 5.63 63.35
N LYS A 483 0.02 5.83 64.66
CA LYS A 483 0.28 4.82 65.69
C LYS A 483 -1.01 4.19 66.19
N CYS A 484 -1.04 2.87 66.26
CA CYS A 484 -2.15 2.10 66.82
C CYS A 484 -2.43 2.53 68.27
N VAL A 485 -3.71 2.77 68.59
CA VAL A 485 -4.15 3.13 69.95
C VAL A 485 -3.90 1.98 70.93
N TYR A 486 -4.06 0.75 70.45
CA TYR A 486 -3.80 -0.49 71.19
C TYR A 486 -2.80 -1.34 70.37
N PRO A 487 -1.47 -1.11 70.49
CA PRO A 487 -0.47 -1.71 69.60
C PRO A 487 -0.48 -3.24 69.57
N ASP A 488 -0.75 -3.85 70.72
CA ASP A 488 -0.75 -5.30 70.97
C ASP A 488 -2.16 -5.87 71.15
N CYS A 489 -3.22 -5.07 70.92
CA CYS A 489 -4.63 -5.49 71.04
C CYS A 489 -4.91 -6.37 72.27
N SER A 490 -4.48 -5.90 73.45
CA SER A 490 -4.60 -6.60 74.75
C SER A 490 -3.98 -8.01 74.81
N GLY A 491 -3.11 -8.38 73.87
CA GLY A 491 -2.50 -9.71 73.74
C GLY A 491 -3.37 -10.75 73.04
N HIS A 492 -4.48 -10.33 72.44
CA HIS A 492 -5.54 -11.18 71.89
C HIS A 492 -6.03 -10.72 70.51
N GLY A 493 -5.09 -10.26 69.69
CA GLY A 493 -5.33 -9.83 68.31
C GLY A 493 -4.14 -9.06 67.76
N HIS A 494 -4.30 -8.46 66.58
CA HIS A 494 -3.28 -7.63 65.95
C HIS A 494 -3.88 -6.32 65.42
N CYS A 495 -3.07 -5.26 65.39
CA CYS A 495 -3.50 -3.98 64.83
C CYS A 495 -3.51 -4.03 63.29
N SER A 496 -4.63 -3.64 62.68
CA SER A 496 -4.74 -3.52 61.23
C SER A 496 -3.83 -2.40 60.69
N LYS A 497 -2.81 -2.78 59.91
CA LYS A 497 -1.87 -1.86 59.24
C LYS A 497 -2.55 -0.83 58.33
N THR A 498 -3.76 -1.11 57.86
CA THR A 498 -4.51 -0.23 56.94
C THR A 498 -5.22 0.91 57.66
N ASN A 499 -5.85 0.66 58.81
CA ASN A 499 -6.79 1.60 59.45
C ASN A 499 -6.71 1.65 61.00
N GLY A 500 -5.78 0.94 61.63
CA GLY A 500 -5.50 1.05 63.06
C GLY A 500 -6.48 0.35 64.00
N THR A 501 -7.48 -0.35 63.46
CA THR A 501 -8.44 -1.13 64.28
C THR A 501 -7.84 -2.47 64.69
N CYS A 502 -8.08 -2.89 65.92
CA CYS A 502 -7.73 -4.25 66.36
C CYS A 502 -8.56 -5.31 65.65
N LEU A 503 -7.89 -6.34 65.14
CA LEU A 503 -8.46 -7.56 64.59
C LEU A 503 -8.26 -8.65 65.65
N CYS A 504 -9.33 -9.01 66.35
CA CYS A 504 -9.28 -9.90 67.50
C CYS A 504 -9.16 -11.37 67.12
N ASP A 505 -8.49 -12.12 67.98
CA ASP A 505 -8.41 -13.58 67.89
C ASP A 505 -9.76 -14.23 68.25
N GLU A 506 -9.94 -15.49 67.85
CA GLU A 506 -11.19 -16.23 68.06
C GLU A 506 -11.57 -16.30 69.55
N GLY A 507 -12.82 -15.92 69.86
CA GLY A 507 -13.33 -15.82 71.23
C GLY A 507 -13.05 -14.50 71.96
N TRP A 508 -12.41 -13.52 71.32
CA TRP A 508 -12.17 -12.19 71.86
C TRP A 508 -12.86 -11.08 71.06
N THR A 509 -13.38 -10.08 71.78
CA THR A 509 -14.12 -8.95 71.20
C THR A 509 -13.77 -7.62 71.91
N GLY A 510 -14.38 -6.53 71.45
CA GLY A 510 -14.11 -5.17 71.93
C GLY A 510 -13.10 -4.42 71.05
N ASN A 511 -13.05 -3.09 71.21
CA ASN A 511 -12.20 -2.21 70.38
C ASN A 511 -10.69 -2.40 70.60
N SER A 512 -10.30 -3.05 71.70
CA SER A 512 -8.92 -3.44 72.01
C SER A 512 -8.76 -4.95 72.24
N CYS A 513 -9.75 -5.77 71.89
CA CYS A 513 -9.77 -7.22 72.15
C CYS A 513 -9.63 -7.61 73.63
N ASN A 514 -10.32 -6.89 74.51
CA ASN A 514 -10.23 -7.05 75.98
C ASN A 514 -11.37 -7.85 76.62
N THR A 515 -12.38 -8.30 75.85
CA THR A 515 -13.50 -9.10 76.37
C THR A 515 -13.52 -10.51 75.77
N SER A 516 -13.46 -11.54 76.62
CA SER A 516 -13.56 -12.94 76.21
C SER A 516 -15.00 -13.47 76.30
N GLU A 517 -15.41 -14.27 75.31
CA GLU A 517 -16.82 -14.67 75.13
C GLU A 517 -17.25 -15.88 76.00
N GLU A 518 -16.36 -16.51 76.77
CA GLU A 518 -16.67 -17.70 77.58
C GLU A 518 -17.57 -17.46 78.82
N SER A 519 -18.08 -16.24 79.04
CA SER A 519 -18.76 -15.84 80.28
C SER A 519 -20.27 -15.57 80.16
N SER A 520 -20.99 -16.20 79.22
CA SER A 520 -22.44 -16.00 79.04
C SER A 520 -23.26 -17.25 78.64
N GLY A 521 -22.98 -18.39 79.27
CA GLY A 521 -23.76 -19.63 79.07
C GLY A 521 -25.02 -19.74 79.93
N SER A 522 -26.17 -19.21 79.50
CA SER A 522 -27.50 -19.67 80.00
C SER A 522 -28.68 -19.42 79.03
N MET A 523 -28.93 -20.44 78.21
CA MET A 523 -30.23 -20.98 77.78
C MET A 523 -31.52 -20.13 78.02
N GLU A 524 -32.23 -19.74 76.95
CA GLU A 524 -33.59 -20.24 76.73
C GLU A 524 -34.11 -20.14 75.28
N LEU A 525 -35.07 -21.01 74.98
CA LEU A 525 -35.60 -21.37 73.66
C LEU A 525 -36.62 -20.36 73.10
N PHE A 526 -36.60 -20.12 71.78
CA PHE A 526 -37.83 -20.10 70.98
C PHE A 526 -37.56 -20.63 69.56
N ASN A 527 -38.58 -21.25 68.96
CA ASN A 527 -38.45 -22.12 67.80
C ASN A 527 -39.50 -21.73 66.75
N PHE A 528 -39.13 -21.42 65.50
CA PHE A 528 -39.86 -21.84 64.28
C PHE A 528 -39.12 -21.52 62.96
N SER A 529 -38.82 -22.57 62.21
CA SER A 529 -38.85 -22.69 60.73
C SER A 529 -38.20 -21.63 59.81
N SER A 530 -36.93 -21.90 59.46
CA SER A 530 -36.47 -22.18 58.09
C SER A 530 -37.13 -21.48 56.87
N SER A 531 -36.36 -20.62 56.21
CA SER A 531 -35.96 -20.84 54.79
C SER A 531 -34.66 -20.09 54.48
N ALA A 532 -33.82 -20.64 53.62
CA ALA A 532 -32.44 -20.19 53.43
C ALA A 532 -32.24 -19.43 52.10
N SER A 533 -31.48 -18.33 52.14
CA SER A 533 -30.33 -18.07 51.24
C SER A 533 -29.64 -16.75 51.59
N SER A 534 -28.31 -16.75 51.50
CA SER A 534 -27.41 -15.67 51.92
C SER A 534 -26.74 -14.98 50.69
N PRO A 535 -25.86 -13.97 50.82
CA PRO A 535 -26.32 -12.58 50.98
C PRO A 535 -25.49 -11.52 50.20
N SER A 536 -25.78 -10.24 50.51
CA SER A 536 -24.85 -9.06 50.58
C SER A 536 -24.53 -8.29 49.29
N SER A 537 -24.28 -6.96 49.28
CA SER A 537 -24.38 -5.86 50.29
C SER A 537 -24.51 -4.50 49.54
N PHE A 538 -25.21 -3.45 50.03
CA PHE A 538 -24.74 -2.35 50.92
C PHE A 538 -23.32 -1.83 50.60
N SER A 539 -23.00 -0.52 50.52
CA SER A 539 -23.77 0.74 50.63
C SER A 539 -22.91 1.95 50.12
N PRO A 540 -23.45 3.20 50.03
CA PRO A 540 -22.71 4.38 49.53
C PRO A 540 -22.15 5.29 50.65
N SER A 541 -21.19 6.19 50.33
CA SER A 541 -21.14 7.62 50.75
C SER A 541 -19.81 8.33 50.39
N PRO A 542 -19.72 9.69 50.41
CA PRO A 542 -18.63 10.42 49.74
C PRO A 542 -17.82 11.43 50.58
N THR A 543 -16.75 11.93 49.96
CA THR A 543 -16.19 13.32 50.03
C THR A 543 -15.47 13.88 51.28
N SER A 544 -14.19 14.23 51.04
CA SER A 544 -13.62 15.61 51.03
C SER A 544 -12.64 16.08 52.12
N THR A 545 -11.55 16.71 51.64
CA THR A 545 -10.71 17.80 52.24
C THR A 545 -10.09 17.60 53.63
N GLY A 546 -8.82 17.95 53.91
CA GLY A 546 -7.75 18.56 53.11
C GLY A 546 -6.71 19.24 54.03
N VAL A 547 -5.73 19.96 53.45
CA VAL A 547 -5.01 21.12 54.06
C VAL A 547 -3.82 20.86 55.05
N TYR A 548 -2.59 20.93 54.47
CA TYR A 548 -1.46 21.84 54.80
C TYR A 548 -0.39 21.64 55.92
N LEU A 549 0.81 22.20 55.61
CA LEU A 549 1.94 22.69 56.45
C LEU A 549 2.94 21.64 57.03
N GLU A 550 4.22 21.64 56.60
CA GLU A 550 5.42 22.32 57.19
C GLU A 550 5.98 21.62 58.47
N SER A 551 7.28 21.64 58.82
CA SER A 551 8.50 22.25 58.26
C SER A 551 9.78 21.59 58.85
N ARG A 552 10.94 21.74 58.17
CA ARG A 552 12.34 21.86 58.69
C ARG A 552 12.90 20.93 59.80
N HIS A 553 14.00 20.23 59.48
CA HIS A 553 15.39 20.50 59.94
C HIS A 553 16.28 19.28 59.60
N ASN A 554 17.31 19.40 58.75
CA ASN A 554 18.67 19.87 59.05
C ASN A 554 19.45 19.00 60.06
N HIS A 555 20.40 18.18 59.57
CA HIS A 555 21.74 18.08 60.17
C HIS A 555 22.76 17.46 59.20
N GLN A 556 23.97 18.02 59.19
CA GLN A 556 25.13 17.47 58.49
C GLN A 556 25.70 16.27 59.23
N HIS A 557 26.34 15.34 58.50
CA HIS A 557 27.60 14.74 58.95
C HIS A 557 28.49 14.35 57.77
N GLN A 558 29.76 14.75 57.83
CA GLN A 558 30.83 14.25 56.94
C GLN A 558 31.39 12.93 57.51
N THR A 559 31.78 12.00 56.63
CA THR A 559 33.01 11.20 56.79
C THR A 559 33.53 10.72 55.44
N THR A 560 34.86 10.59 55.35
CA THR A 560 35.64 10.29 54.15
C THR A 560 36.22 8.87 54.16
N SER A 561 36.26 8.15 53.03
CA SER A 561 37.49 7.42 52.61
C SER A 561 37.40 6.74 51.22
N VAL A 562 38.24 7.24 50.29
CA VAL A 562 39.19 6.49 49.43
C VAL A 562 38.79 5.10 48.87
N ALA A 563 38.70 4.97 47.52
CA ALA A 563 39.66 4.20 46.70
C ALA A 563 39.32 4.13 45.18
N ALA A 564 40.32 4.50 44.35
CA ALA A 564 40.66 4.03 42.99
C ALA A 564 39.61 3.56 41.96
N GLY A 565 39.64 4.15 40.75
CA GLY A 565 38.93 3.61 39.57
C GLY A 565 38.77 4.53 38.34
N SER A 566 39.82 5.22 37.87
CA SER A 566 39.87 5.73 36.47
C SER A 566 40.17 4.54 35.53
N GLU A 567 39.91 4.52 34.22
CA GLU A 567 39.78 5.52 33.14
C GLU A 567 39.08 4.77 31.95
N CYS A 568 38.53 5.29 30.85
CA CYS A 568 38.86 6.43 29.99
C CYS A 568 37.62 6.96 29.23
N ASP A 569 37.71 8.22 28.79
CA ASP A 569 36.91 8.82 27.71
C ASP A 569 37.82 9.14 26.50
N CYS A 570 37.22 9.48 25.35
CA CYS A 570 37.85 9.62 24.04
C CYS A 570 38.70 10.90 23.84
N SER A 571 39.71 10.80 22.95
CA SER A 571 39.90 11.65 21.75
C SER A 571 41.34 12.12 21.45
N LYS A 572 41.59 12.41 20.15
CA LYS A 572 42.81 13.02 19.52
C LYS A 572 43.99 12.03 19.33
N SER A 573 44.89 12.17 18.33
CA SER A 573 45.13 13.24 17.35
C SER A 573 45.77 12.75 16.02
N CYS A 574 45.94 13.69 15.09
CA CYS A 574 46.38 13.65 13.68
C CYS A 574 47.80 13.07 13.34
N ARG A 575 48.04 12.95 12.01
CA ARG A 575 49.35 13.04 11.28
C ARG A 575 50.31 11.82 11.33
N GLU A 576 51.18 11.53 10.34
CA GLU A 576 51.38 11.95 8.91
C GLU A 576 52.33 10.92 8.22
N GLU A 577 52.48 10.99 6.89
CA GLU A 577 53.52 10.34 6.03
C GLU A 577 53.58 8.79 5.90
N GLY A 578 54.24 8.31 4.84
CA GLY A 578 54.39 6.87 4.51
C GLY A 578 55.67 6.59 3.70
N VAL A 579 55.98 5.32 3.39
CA VAL A 579 57.11 4.89 2.51
C VAL A 579 56.88 3.45 1.96
N LYS A 580 57.44 3.14 0.78
CA LYS A 580 57.45 1.81 0.13
C LYS A 580 58.52 0.86 0.69
N CYS A 581 58.33 -0.46 0.56
CA CYS A 581 59.45 -1.41 0.39
C CYS A 581 59.04 -2.69 -0.39
N SER A 582 60.04 -3.45 -0.87
CA SER A 582 59.93 -4.46 -1.96
C SER A 582 60.28 -5.90 -1.52
N ALA A 583 60.36 -6.83 -2.51
CA ALA A 583 61.07 -8.14 -2.52
C ALA A 583 60.18 -9.41 -2.28
N VAL A 584 60.46 -10.62 -2.81
CA VAL A 584 61.42 -11.11 -3.85
C VAL A 584 60.93 -12.47 -4.45
N ASN A 585 61.57 -12.93 -5.53
CA ASN A 585 61.23 -14.10 -6.37
C ASN A 585 62.13 -15.34 -6.09
N ILE A 586 61.62 -16.59 -6.19
CA ILE A 586 62.41 -17.86 -6.31
C ILE A 586 61.68 -18.86 -7.23
N ASN A 587 62.43 -19.72 -7.94
CA ASN A 587 62.04 -20.45 -9.17
C ASN A 587 62.61 -21.91 -9.22
N SER A 588 61.93 -22.88 -9.87
CA SER A 588 62.46 -24.21 -10.34
C SER A 588 61.32 -25.15 -10.84
N THR A 589 61.16 -25.50 -12.15
CA THR A 589 61.68 -26.70 -12.90
C THR A 589 61.16 -28.10 -12.44
N SER A 590 60.79 -29.12 -13.25
CA SER A 590 60.99 -29.43 -14.69
C SER A 590 60.18 -30.66 -15.24
N GLN A 591 60.10 -30.80 -16.59
CA GLN A 591 60.18 -32.04 -17.44
C GLN A 591 58.97 -32.98 -17.81
N SER A 592 58.50 -32.86 -19.08
CA SER A 592 58.26 -33.92 -20.13
C SER A 592 57.22 -35.07 -19.95
N PRO A 593 56.81 -35.85 -21.00
CA PRO A 593 57.10 -35.82 -22.46
C PRO A 593 55.86 -35.86 -23.41
N VAL A 594 56.09 -35.98 -24.73
CA VAL A 594 55.08 -36.19 -25.81
C VAL A 594 54.99 -37.67 -26.23
N VAL A 595 53.79 -38.20 -26.49
CA VAL A 595 53.55 -39.51 -27.14
C VAL A 595 52.35 -39.42 -28.11
N VAL A 596 52.42 -40.15 -29.23
CA VAL A 596 51.40 -40.26 -30.29
C VAL A 596 50.55 -41.54 -30.09
N ALA A 597 49.22 -41.46 -30.27
CA ALA A 597 48.35 -42.61 -30.51
C ALA A 597 47.02 -42.20 -31.17
N GLU A 598 46.52 -43.02 -32.10
CA GLU A 598 45.30 -42.82 -32.89
C GLU A 598 44.07 -43.55 -32.30
N ASP A 599 42.88 -43.21 -32.81
CA ASP A 599 41.63 -43.99 -32.87
C ASP A 599 41.14 -44.79 -31.63
N ALA A 600 40.32 -44.13 -30.80
CA ALA A 600 39.43 -44.83 -29.85
C ALA A 600 38.10 -44.12 -29.51
N THR A 601 37.82 -42.91 -30.01
CA THR A 601 36.73 -42.06 -29.46
C THR A 601 35.35 -42.26 -30.10
N ILE A 602 35.25 -42.72 -31.35
CA ILE A 602 33.97 -42.74 -32.09
C ILE A 602 32.98 -43.80 -31.57
N LEU A 603 33.46 -44.94 -31.05
CA LEU A 603 32.58 -46.02 -30.56
C LEU A 603 31.92 -45.71 -29.20
N GLN A 604 32.49 -44.81 -28.38
CA GLN A 604 31.92 -44.48 -27.07
C GLN A 604 30.73 -43.52 -27.17
N TRP A 605 30.78 -42.54 -28.07
CA TRP A 605 29.69 -41.58 -28.26
C TRP A 605 28.45 -42.21 -28.90
N THR A 606 28.59 -43.17 -29.81
CA THR A 606 27.45 -43.85 -30.45
C THR A 606 26.64 -44.70 -29.48
N VAL A 607 27.28 -45.37 -28.52
CA VAL A 607 26.61 -46.10 -27.43
C VAL A 607 25.91 -45.14 -26.48
N ALA A 608 26.55 -44.03 -26.09
CA ALA A 608 25.95 -43.02 -25.22
C ALA A 608 24.69 -42.37 -25.84
N ILE A 609 24.75 -42.01 -27.13
CA ILE A 609 23.61 -41.44 -27.87
C ILE A 609 22.47 -42.47 -28.00
N SER A 610 22.79 -43.74 -28.25
CA SER A 610 21.78 -44.81 -28.36
C SER A 610 21.05 -45.06 -27.02
N LEU A 611 21.77 -44.98 -25.90
CA LEU A 611 21.17 -45.06 -24.56
C LEU A 611 20.28 -43.85 -24.26
N LEU A 612 20.70 -42.63 -24.64
CA LEU A 612 19.91 -41.41 -24.51
C LEU A 612 18.59 -41.46 -25.28
N ILE A 613 18.62 -41.92 -26.54
CA ILE A 613 17.41 -42.10 -27.37
C ILE A 613 16.48 -43.17 -26.76
N SER A 614 17.05 -44.25 -26.22
CA SER A 614 16.29 -45.30 -25.53
C SER A 614 15.61 -44.78 -24.26
N LEU A 615 16.28 -43.91 -23.50
CA LEU A 615 15.71 -43.27 -22.31
C LEU A 615 14.57 -42.29 -22.66
N LEU A 616 14.77 -41.50 -23.72
CA LEU A 616 13.78 -40.52 -24.19
C LEU A 616 12.49 -41.20 -24.69
N THR A 617 12.64 -42.29 -25.46
CA THR A 617 11.50 -43.07 -25.97
C THR A 617 10.73 -43.79 -24.86
N LEU A 618 11.42 -44.24 -23.80
CA LEU A 618 10.78 -44.78 -22.59
C LEU A 618 9.98 -43.70 -21.84
N LEU A 619 10.56 -42.50 -21.64
CA LEU A 619 9.87 -41.36 -21.01
C LEU A 619 8.60 -40.94 -21.77
N ILE A 620 8.66 -40.90 -23.12
CA ILE A 620 7.51 -40.61 -23.97
C ILE A 620 6.43 -41.69 -23.80
N HIS A 621 6.79 -42.98 -23.72
CA HIS A 621 5.83 -44.06 -23.46
C HIS A 621 5.20 -43.95 -22.08
N VAL A 622 5.96 -43.64 -21.03
CA VAL A 622 5.43 -43.43 -19.67
C VAL A 622 4.46 -42.24 -19.65
N LEU A 623 4.79 -41.14 -20.31
CA LEU A 623 3.92 -39.96 -20.41
C LEU A 623 2.63 -40.27 -21.18
N PHE A 624 2.71 -41.01 -22.29
CA PHE A 624 1.54 -41.45 -23.05
C PHE A 624 0.66 -42.40 -22.24
N CYS A 625 1.26 -43.32 -21.47
CA CYS A 625 0.54 -44.25 -20.59
C CYS A 625 -0.14 -43.51 -19.41
N TYR A 626 0.50 -42.46 -18.88
CA TYR A 626 -0.08 -41.58 -17.85
C TYR A 626 -1.26 -40.76 -18.40
N ILE A 627 -1.12 -40.15 -19.58
CA ILE A 627 -2.19 -39.37 -20.23
C ILE A 627 -3.39 -40.26 -20.57
N THR A 628 -3.16 -41.44 -21.17
CA THR A 628 -4.24 -42.38 -21.53
C THR A 628 -4.96 -42.94 -20.30
N ARG A 629 -4.24 -43.28 -19.20
CA ARG A 629 -4.86 -43.63 -17.92
C ARG A 629 -5.70 -42.49 -17.34
N ARG A 630 -5.21 -41.24 -17.40
CA ARG A 630 -5.95 -40.06 -16.91
C ARG A 630 -7.22 -39.79 -17.72
N TRP A 631 -7.17 -39.99 -19.04
CA TRP A 631 -8.36 -39.92 -19.92
C TRP A 631 -9.36 -41.05 -19.65
N ALA A 632 -8.90 -42.28 -19.42
CA ALA A 632 -9.77 -43.40 -19.05
C ALA A 632 -10.50 -43.15 -17.71
N TYR A 633 -9.81 -42.57 -16.72
CA TYR A 633 -10.41 -42.20 -15.43
C TYR A 633 -11.48 -41.12 -15.58
N MET A 634 -11.21 -40.07 -16.38
CA MET A 634 -12.16 -39.00 -16.68
C MET A 634 -13.38 -39.47 -17.49
N ALA A 635 -13.21 -40.48 -18.34
CA ALA A 635 -14.31 -41.10 -19.09
C ALA A 635 -15.20 -41.97 -18.18
N ALA A 636 -14.61 -42.73 -17.25
CA ALA A 636 -15.34 -43.59 -16.32
C ALA A 636 -16.21 -42.80 -15.31
N CYS A 637 -15.77 -41.62 -14.88
CA CYS A 637 -16.55 -40.75 -13.99
C CYS A 637 -17.76 -40.05 -14.67
N ARG A 638 -17.92 -40.15 -16.00
CA ARG A 638 -18.99 -39.43 -16.73
C ARG A 638 -20.22 -40.28 -17.05
N THR A 639 -20.23 -41.56 -16.70
CA THR A 639 -21.28 -42.54 -17.10
C THR A 639 -21.95 -43.27 -15.94
N ARG A 640 -21.69 -42.90 -14.68
CA ARG A 640 -22.43 -43.39 -13.50
C ARG A 640 -22.91 -42.23 -12.63
N GLY A 641 -24.18 -41.85 -12.79
CA GLY A 641 -24.77 -40.71 -12.09
C GLY A 641 -26.30 -40.56 -12.25
N THR A 642 -27.05 -41.66 -12.32
CA THR A 642 -28.53 -41.64 -12.39
C THR A 642 -29.16 -42.85 -11.67
N LEU A 643 -30.24 -42.59 -10.91
CA LEU A 643 -31.08 -43.50 -10.08
C LEU A 643 -30.44 -43.93 -8.73
N LEU A 644 -30.81 -43.35 -7.56
CA LEU A 644 -32.04 -43.48 -6.71
C LEU A 644 -31.90 -44.59 -5.63
N PRO A 645 -32.61 -44.60 -4.46
CA PRO A 645 -33.49 -43.57 -3.83
C PRO A 645 -33.28 -43.31 -2.30
N HIS A 646 -33.92 -42.28 -1.71
CA HIS A 646 -34.84 -42.40 -0.54
C HIS A 646 -35.46 -41.06 -0.05
N HIS A 647 -36.70 -41.17 0.44
CA HIS A 647 -37.54 -40.23 1.22
C HIS A 647 -37.61 -38.72 0.92
N THR A 648 -38.77 -38.32 0.38
CA THR A 648 -39.42 -37.02 0.62
C THR A 648 -40.89 -37.24 0.98
N GLU A 649 -41.36 -36.70 2.10
CA GLU A 649 -42.80 -36.60 2.39
C GLU A 649 -43.47 -35.46 1.61
N ARG A 650 -44.80 -35.55 1.47
CA ARG A 650 -45.64 -34.61 0.70
C ARG A 650 -46.19 -33.48 1.59
N ALA A 651 -46.28 -32.27 1.04
CA ALA A 651 -47.50 -31.45 1.15
C ALA A 651 -47.60 -30.30 0.09
N ASN A 652 -48.57 -30.44 -0.81
CA ASN A 652 -49.49 -29.44 -1.38
C ASN A 652 -49.01 -28.10 -2.03
N LEU A 653 -49.43 -27.98 -3.30
CA LEU A 653 -49.78 -26.79 -4.12
C LEU A 653 -50.93 -25.94 -3.50
N PRO A 654 -51.42 -24.80 -4.09
CA PRO A 654 -51.11 -24.15 -5.38
C PRO A 654 -50.95 -22.59 -5.37
N GLY A 655 -50.54 -21.98 -6.51
CA GLY A 655 -50.76 -20.53 -6.73
C GLY A 655 -50.18 -19.93 -8.03
N LYS A 656 -50.98 -19.75 -9.08
CA LYS A 656 -50.55 -19.13 -10.36
C LYS A 656 -50.64 -17.60 -10.33
N LYS A 657 -49.71 -16.90 -11.01
CA LYS A 657 -50.02 -15.94 -12.12
C LYS A 657 -48.76 -15.38 -12.81
N LYS A 658 -48.80 -15.32 -14.15
CA LYS A 658 -47.89 -14.53 -15.01
C LYS A 658 -48.50 -13.14 -15.23
N LEU A 659 -47.72 -12.06 -15.33
CA LEU A 659 -47.85 -11.08 -16.45
C LEU A 659 -46.73 -10.02 -16.57
N LYS A 660 -46.21 -9.89 -17.80
CA LYS A 660 -45.78 -8.70 -18.56
C LYS A 660 -44.93 -7.56 -17.93
N ARG A 661 -43.79 -7.32 -18.60
CA ARG A 661 -43.00 -6.08 -18.66
C ARG A 661 -43.83 -4.84 -19.06
N ARG A 662 -43.49 -3.66 -18.51
CA ARG A 662 -43.60 -2.33 -19.16
C ARG A 662 -42.38 -1.47 -18.82
N LYS A 663 -42.02 -0.53 -19.71
CA LYS A 663 -40.90 0.44 -19.60
C LYS A 663 -41.41 1.83 -19.13
N PRO A 664 -40.53 2.79 -18.75
CA PRO A 664 -40.81 3.81 -17.74
C PRO A 664 -41.18 5.20 -18.29
N ARG A 665 -41.51 6.15 -17.39
CA ARG A 665 -41.21 7.61 -17.46
C ARG A 665 -41.33 8.26 -16.04
N PRO A 666 -40.81 9.48 -15.82
CA PRO A 666 -40.31 9.93 -14.49
C PRO A 666 -41.17 11.01 -13.80
N LYS A 667 -40.87 11.33 -12.52
CA LYS A 667 -40.65 12.71 -12.02
C LYS A 667 -40.19 12.80 -10.53
N TYR A 668 -39.36 13.81 -10.32
CA TYR A 668 -38.79 14.48 -9.14
C TYR A 668 -39.46 14.48 -7.74
N HIS A 669 -38.58 14.79 -6.78
CA HIS A 669 -38.71 15.45 -5.46
C HIS A 669 -38.68 14.63 -4.15
N VAL A 670 -38.08 15.31 -3.17
CA VAL A 670 -37.47 14.98 -1.86
C VAL A 670 -38.13 15.94 -0.82
N PRO A 671 -38.02 15.83 0.53
CA PRO A 671 -37.59 14.75 1.45
C PRO A 671 -38.69 14.32 2.46
N LEU A 672 -38.41 13.33 3.33
CA LEU A 672 -38.57 13.54 4.79
C LEU A 672 -37.70 12.56 5.62
N MET A 673 -37.24 13.05 6.78
CA MET A 673 -36.57 12.29 7.84
C MET A 673 -37.48 11.21 8.46
N LEU A 674 -36.88 10.12 8.97
CA LEU A 674 -37.14 9.62 10.34
C LEU A 674 -36.09 8.58 10.76
N HIS A 675 -35.69 8.64 12.03
CA HIS A 675 -34.82 7.67 12.69
C HIS A 675 -35.45 6.27 12.72
N TYR A 676 -34.62 5.21 12.72
CA TYR A 676 -34.79 4.13 13.69
C TYR A 676 -33.45 3.43 14.01
N SER A 677 -33.27 3.11 15.28
CA SER A 677 -32.13 2.37 15.84
C SER A 677 -32.40 0.86 15.87
N SER A 678 -31.39 0.04 15.58
CA SER A 678 -31.29 -1.30 16.20
C SER A 678 -29.87 -1.86 16.11
N SER A 679 -29.26 -2.06 17.27
CA SER A 679 -28.19 -3.04 17.51
C SER A 679 -28.65 -4.46 17.20
N THR A 680 -27.75 -5.34 16.72
CA THR A 680 -27.26 -6.53 17.48
C THR A 680 -26.23 -7.31 16.67
N ASP A 681 -25.34 -7.98 17.40
CA ASP A 681 -24.28 -8.88 16.94
C ASP A 681 -24.79 -10.08 16.11
N CYS A 682 -23.94 -10.61 15.22
CA CYS A 682 -23.19 -11.85 15.54
C CYS A 682 -22.23 -12.28 14.42
N SER A 683 -21.19 -12.98 14.83
CA SER A 683 -20.07 -13.49 14.03
C SER A 683 -20.39 -14.71 13.16
N LEU A 684 -19.77 -14.80 11.98
CA LEU A 684 -19.07 -15.99 11.47
C LEU A 684 -18.10 -15.64 10.34
#